data_AF-I0Z7S3-F1
#
_entry.id   AF-I0Z7S3-F1
#
_cell.length_a   1.000
_cell.length_b   1.000
_cell.length_c   1.000
_cell.angle_alpha   90.00
_cell.angle_beta   90.00
_cell.angle_gamma   90.00
#
_symmetry.space_group_name_H-M   'P 1'
#
loop_
_entity.id
_entity.type
_entity.pdbx_description
1 polymer ?
#
loop_
_entity_poly.entity_id
_entity_poly.type
_entity_poly.pdbx_seq_one_letter_code
_entity_poly.pdbx_strand_id
1 'polypeptide(L)'
;MRFPFPVVCFAEFTVGAPSSKIPNDLDAKTVYRGVAASVREHLIDAFNRTQDYWSKEDPKFIYYLSAEFLMGRSLLNAVMNLELKGVYSEALQKLGYDMEALVDAEQNAALGNGGLGRLAACFIDSMATLDLPGWGYGIRYKYGMFKQAIDDKGYQMELPDIWLTNGNPWEIARPEITYKIGFYGTVDNFKWSPAEQVIAKAYDNPIPGYKTSTVGNLRLWEALPLNEFDLDAFNRGEYDKAVEDRRKAEDISAVLYPNDATEYGKELRLKQQFFFVSASIQDVLARFKEKHAGDWGLLPQKAIFQMNDTHPTIAVAELMRLLIDQEGLDWDTAWDITKQTLAFTNHTVMPEALEKWPVAVLGKLLPRHLEIIDKVDTIWKDSLKEYVLGQIEKEAKAAPPKPEKPAPKATKEGEVEEEEEEEEDPVETALSKYGIITENPWQKDVKLINMAFLAVVGSKAVNGVAAIHSEIIKDTIFKDFYEIMPEKFQNKTNGVTPRRWLAWCNPKLAALITETLGTDAWINETTLLAGLRQYADDKAFQAKWRSVKHAAKEKLSAKIKALMGVDLPTDPLYDVQIKRIHEYKRQYLNILSLIYRYHAIKTASPEERAKMVPRVSIFGGKAASAYYAAKKIVRLINRVGAVVNSDPDVGDLLKIVFVPDYNVDLAEVLIPGAELSQHISTAGTEASGTSNMKFAMNGCLIIGTMDGANIEIAQETGKENMFVFGMDAKDVPVWREGKRKEWKDYDPRFVKALDLIKSGTFGEVDYFKDLVESVSVMNDSNNDWFLVAPDFTDYMRAQDEVDKLYADQDEWTRRSILYTAGSGFFSSDRTIDQYAKEIWDVVPCKQP
;
A
#
# COMPACT_ATOMS: atom_id res chain seq x y z
N MET A 1 14.48 13.68 38.62
CA MET A 1 13.13 14.26 38.34
C MET A 1 12.07 13.36 38.96
N ARG A 2 11.03 13.92 39.60
CA ARG A 2 9.91 13.15 40.19
C ARG A 2 9.01 12.60 39.06
N PHE A 3 9.43 11.52 38.40
CA PHE A 3 8.70 10.83 37.32
C PHE A 3 7.65 9.86 37.92
N PRO A 4 6.55 10.42 38.46
CA PRO A 4 5.30 10.28 37.71
C PRO A 4 4.54 11.61 37.47
N PHE A 5 5.13 12.75 37.82
CA PHE A 5 4.46 14.06 37.79
C PHE A 5 4.00 14.51 36.39
N PRO A 6 4.79 14.38 35.29
CA PRO A 6 4.36 14.85 33.97
C PRO A 6 3.12 14.13 33.44
N VAL A 7 3.07 12.79 33.51
CA VAL A 7 1.91 12.00 33.04
C VAL A 7 0.63 12.39 33.78
N VAL A 8 0.73 12.56 35.09
CA VAL A 8 -0.39 13.01 35.94
C VAL A 8 -0.81 14.45 35.57
N CYS A 9 0.15 15.36 35.39
CA CYS A 9 -0.13 16.73 34.98
C CYS A 9 -0.82 16.80 33.62
N PHE A 10 -0.36 16.05 32.62
CA PHE A 10 -1.01 16.03 31.32
C PHE A 10 -2.40 15.39 31.37
N ALA A 11 -2.58 14.34 32.18
CA ALA A 11 -3.91 13.78 32.42
C ALA A 11 -4.86 14.82 33.04
N GLU A 12 -4.42 15.55 34.07
CA GLU A 12 -5.23 16.56 34.76
C GLU A 12 -5.47 17.82 33.90
N PHE A 13 -4.41 18.46 33.45
CA PHE A 13 -4.45 19.82 32.90
C PHE A 13 -4.57 19.88 31.37
N THR A 14 -4.32 18.78 30.66
CA THR A 14 -4.40 18.75 29.19
C THR A 14 -5.52 17.84 28.69
N VAL A 15 -5.67 16.65 29.27
CA VAL A 15 -6.78 15.74 28.96
C VAL A 15 -8.06 16.16 29.70
N GLY A 16 -7.93 16.84 30.84
CA GLY A 16 -9.07 17.29 31.65
C GLY A 16 -9.63 16.20 32.57
N ALA A 17 -8.79 15.24 33.00
CA ALA A 17 -9.20 14.20 33.93
C ALA A 17 -9.59 14.81 35.30
N PRO A 18 -10.69 14.36 35.94
CA PRO A 18 -11.10 14.90 37.23
C PRO A 18 -10.01 14.68 38.29
N SER A 19 -9.57 15.74 38.97
CA SER A 19 -8.55 15.65 40.03
C SER A 19 -8.90 14.64 41.13
N SER A 20 -10.19 14.39 41.36
CA SER A 20 -10.68 13.40 42.34
C SER A 20 -10.37 11.94 41.97
N LYS A 21 -10.02 11.65 40.71
CA LYS A 21 -9.71 10.30 40.21
C LYS A 21 -8.22 10.06 40.03
N ILE A 22 -7.39 11.08 40.27
CA ILE A 22 -5.95 11.02 40.11
C ILE A 22 -5.30 10.58 41.43
N PRO A 23 -4.28 9.70 41.42
CA PRO A 23 -3.69 9.03 40.25
C PRO A 23 -4.27 7.63 39.96
N ASN A 24 -5.19 7.12 40.79
CA ASN A 24 -5.46 5.67 40.88
C ASN A 24 -6.79 5.18 40.27
N ASP A 25 -7.64 6.06 39.73
CA ASP A 25 -8.98 5.71 39.20
C ASP A 25 -9.23 6.30 37.81
N LEU A 26 -8.18 6.36 36.97
CA LEU A 26 -8.30 6.75 35.56
C LEU A 26 -8.41 5.51 34.66
N ASP A 27 -9.28 5.60 33.65
CA ASP A 27 -9.35 4.57 32.62
C ASP A 27 -8.11 4.60 31.70
N ALA A 28 -7.81 3.47 31.07
CA ALA A 28 -6.61 3.30 30.26
C ALA A 28 -6.52 4.30 29.09
N LYS A 29 -7.64 4.77 28.51
CA LYS A 29 -7.60 5.74 27.40
C LYS A 29 -7.20 7.12 27.90
N THR A 30 -7.72 7.54 29.05
CA THR A 30 -7.35 8.81 29.69
C THR A 30 -5.86 8.82 30.03
N VAL A 31 -5.34 7.74 30.62
CA VAL A 31 -3.91 7.62 30.95
C VAL A 31 -3.05 7.57 29.69
N TYR A 32 -3.44 6.79 28.68
CA TYR A 32 -2.77 6.77 27.38
C TYR A 32 -2.62 8.18 26.81
N ARG A 33 -3.69 9.01 26.83
CA ARG A 33 -3.62 10.37 26.30
C ARG A 33 -2.68 11.27 27.11
N GLY A 34 -2.66 11.13 28.43
CA GLY A 34 -1.69 11.84 29.29
C GLY A 34 -0.24 11.43 28.98
N VAL A 35 0.00 10.14 28.79
CA VAL A 35 1.31 9.61 28.36
C VAL A 35 1.69 10.11 26.97
N ALA A 36 0.77 10.05 26.00
CA ALA A 36 1.01 10.51 24.62
C ALA A 36 1.36 11.99 24.59
N ALA A 37 0.67 12.83 25.37
CA ALA A 37 0.99 14.25 25.50
C ALA A 37 2.38 14.47 26.13
N SER A 38 2.73 13.71 27.17
CA SER A 38 4.06 13.74 27.80
C SER A 38 5.18 13.33 26.82
N VAL A 39 4.97 12.27 26.04
CA VAL A 39 5.95 11.83 25.01
C VAL A 39 6.03 12.87 23.90
N ARG A 40 4.89 13.46 23.50
CA ARG A 40 4.84 14.49 22.48
C ARG A 40 5.59 15.75 22.85
N GLU A 41 5.68 16.13 24.12
CA GLU A 41 6.53 17.24 24.56
C GLU A 41 8.00 17.03 24.14
N HIS A 42 8.54 15.84 24.39
CA HIS A 42 9.89 15.47 23.95
C HIS A 42 10.01 15.45 22.41
N LEU A 43 8.97 14.95 21.71
CA LEU A 43 8.94 14.95 20.25
C LEU A 43 8.95 16.36 19.68
N ILE A 44 8.19 17.30 20.25
CA ILE A 44 8.10 18.69 19.78
C ILE A 44 9.46 19.38 19.94
N ASP A 45 10.12 19.21 21.09
CA ASP A 45 11.43 19.81 21.32
C ASP A 45 12.48 19.29 20.31
N ALA A 46 12.56 17.97 20.13
CA ALA A 46 13.46 17.37 19.14
C ALA A 46 13.10 17.73 17.70
N PHE A 47 11.80 17.81 17.38
CA PHE A 47 11.29 18.25 16.09
C PHE A 47 11.71 19.69 15.77
N ASN A 48 11.45 20.63 16.69
CA ASN A 48 11.83 22.03 16.49
C ASN A 48 13.34 22.18 16.32
N ARG A 49 14.15 21.47 17.10
CA ARG A 49 15.62 21.46 16.94
C ARG A 49 16.06 20.94 15.57
N THR A 50 15.41 19.87 15.08
CA THR A 50 15.67 19.34 13.74
C THR A 50 15.31 20.37 12.66
N GLN A 51 14.13 21.00 12.76
CA GLN A 51 13.68 21.99 11.78
C GLN A 51 14.54 23.26 11.79
N ASP A 52 14.93 23.75 12.96
CA ASP A 52 15.84 24.90 13.09
C ASP A 52 17.22 24.58 12.48
N TYR A 53 17.71 23.36 12.67
CA TYR A 53 18.97 22.92 12.10
C TYR A 53 18.90 22.83 10.57
N TRP A 54 17.90 22.12 10.01
CA TRP A 54 17.71 22.05 8.56
C TRP A 54 17.42 23.41 7.92
N SER A 55 16.74 24.31 8.64
CA SER A 55 16.56 25.69 8.19
C SER A 55 17.91 26.42 8.04
N LYS A 56 18.85 26.23 8.97
CA LYS A 56 20.18 26.84 8.91
C LYS A 56 21.09 26.20 7.86
N GLU A 57 21.14 24.87 7.82
CA GLU A 57 22.04 24.11 6.91
C GLU A 57 21.56 24.16 5.45
N ASP A 58 20.27 24.38 5.24
CA ASP A 58 19.69 24.51 3.90
C ASP A 58 19.99 23.33 2.95
N PRO A 59 19.76 22.07 3.39
CA PRO A 59 20.02 20.92 2.56
C PRO A 59 18.99 20.79 1.44
N LYS A 60 19.32 19.97 0.43
CA LYS A 60 18.30 19.47 -0.49
C LYS A 60 17.29 18.62 0.27
N PHE A 61 16.01 18.83 0.02
CA PHE A 61 14.92 18.29 0.84
C PHE A 61 14.01 17.34 0.06
N ILE A 62 13.65 16.22 0.68
CA ILE A 62 12.77 15.19 0.10
C ILE A 62 11.31 15.49 0.46
N TYR A 63 10.43 15.49 -0.55
CA TYR A 63 8.99 15.66 -0.38
C TYR A 63 8.26 14.43 -0.93
N TYR A 64 7.93 13.49 -0.03
CA TYR A 64 7.29 12.24 -0.40
C TYR A 64 5.76 12.40 -0.44
N LEU A 65 5.19 12.47 -1.64
CA LEU A 65 3.76 12.68 -1.88
C LEU A 65 3.03 11.34 -1.94
N SER A 66 2.11 11.10 -1.01
CA SER A 66 1.30 9.87 -1.03
C SER A 66 -0.14 10.09 -0.56
N ALA A 67 -1.07 9.48 -1.27
CA ALA A 67 -2.48 9.45 -0.90
C ALA A 67 -2.77 8.60 0.35
N GLU A 68 -1.82 7.78 0.83
CA GLU A 68 -2.05 6.98 2.03
C GLU A 68 -0.78 6.82 2.88
N PHE A 69 -0.96 6.83 4.20
CA PHE A 69 0.07 6.55 5.20
C PHE A 69 -0.51 5.61 6.25
N LEU A 70 -0.10 4.35 6.23
CA LEU A 70 -0.64 3.35 7.14
C LEU A 70 0.21 3.32 8.42
N MET A 71 0.16 4.40 9.21
CA MET A 71 1.05 4.67 10.35
C MET A 71 0.94 3.61 11.46
N GLY A 72 -0.28 3.17 11.76
CA GLY A 72 -0.58 2.36 12.94
C GLY A 72 -0.59 3.20 14.21
N ARG A 73 -0.33 2.54 15.34
CA ARG A 73 -0.15 3.17 16.66
C ARG A 73 1.23 3.82 16.77
N SER A 74 1.32 4.97 17.43
CA SER A 74 2.55 5.76 17.52
C SER A 74 3.25 5.64 18.87
N LEU A 75 2.54 5.34 19.97
CA LEU A 75 3.11 5.38 21.33
C LEU A 75 4.37 4.53 21.46
N LEU A 76 4.25 3.24 21.12
CA LEU A 76 5.36 2.29 21.26
C LEU A 76 6.56 2.71 20.40
N ASN A 77 6.32 3.19 19.18
CA ASN A 77 7.41 3.61 18.28
C ASN A 77 8.11 4.86 18.82
N ALA A 78 7.34 5.85 19.29
CA ALA A 78 7.89 7.09 19.82
C ALA A 78 8.75 6.85 21.08
N VAL A 79 8.26 6.08 22.05
CA VAL A 79 9.03 5.82 23.29
C VAL A 79 10.26 4.95 23.02
N MET A 80 10.21 4.07 22.02
CA MET A 80 11.37 3.24 21.64
C MET A 80 12.42 4.06 20.88
N ASN A 81 12.01 4.87 19.89
CA ASN A 81 12.92 5.69 19.08
C ASN A 81 13.62 6.78 19.87
N LEU A 82 12.90 7.40 20.82
CA LEU A 82 13.46 8.40 21.73
C LEU A 82 14.25 7.79 22.90
N GLU A 83 14.37 6.46 22.97
CA GLU A 83 15.04 5.73 24.07
C GLU A 83 14.43 6.00 25.45
N LEU A 84 13.12 6.30 25.50
CA LEU A 84 12.37 6.65 26.70
C LEU A 84 11.62 5.46 27.33
N LYS A 85 11.59 4.28 26.68
CA LYS A 85 10.79 3.12 27.12
C LYS A 85 10.99 2.75 28.58
N GLY A 86 12.25 2.66 29.05
CA GLY A 86 12.56 2.26 30.42
C GLY A 86 12.01 3.25 31.45
N VAL A 87 12.21 4.55 31.20
CA VAL A 87 11.73 5.64 32.06
C VAL A 87 10.19 5.63 32.14
N TYR A 88 9.51 5.50 31.00
CA TYR A 88 8.05 5.48 30.98
C TYR A 88 7.48 4.19 31.59
N SER A 89 8.11 3.04 31.37
CA SER A 89 7.69 1.77 31.97
C SER A 89 7.77 1.82 33.51
N GLU A 90 8.86 2.35 34.07
CA GLU A 90 9.01 2.52 35.51
C GLU A 90 7.98 3.52 36.08
N ALA A 91 7.75 4.64 35.38
CA ALA A 91 6.77 5.64 35.80
C ALA A 91 5.34 5.08 35.80
N LEU A 92 4.97 4.31 34.78
CA LEU A 92 3.66 3.68 34.66
C LEU A 92 3.44 2.61 35.73
N GLN A 93 4.45 1.78 36.01
CA GLN A 93 4.38 0.79 37.09
C GLN A 93 4.11 1.46 38.46
N LYS A 94 4.75 2.61 38.74
CA LYS A 94 4.49 3.39 39.96
C LYS A 94 3.08 3.96 40.03
N LEU A 95 2.45 4.20 38.88
CA LEU A 95 1.06 4.65 38.74
C LEU A 95 0.06 3.48 38.71
N GLY A 96 0.52 2.22 38.75
CA GLY A 96 -0.34 1.04 38.67
C GLY A 96 -0.81 0.69 37.26
N TYR A 97 -0.18 1.22 36.22
CA TYR A 97 -0.50 0.93 34.82
C TYR A 97 0.61 0.13 34.14
N ASP A 98 0.19 -0.70 33.18
CA ASP A 98 1.09 -1.44 32.31
C ASP A 98 1.19 -0.77 30.92
N MET A 99 2.39 -0.72 30.35
CA MET A 99 2.64 -0.05 29.07
C MET A 99 1.96 -0.76 27.90
N GLU A 100 1.88 -2.09 27.92
CA GLU A 100 1.23 -2.86 26.86
C GLU A 100 -0.27 -2.58 26.82
N ALA A 101 -0.92 -2.53 28.00
CA ALA A 101 -2.32 -2.14 28.11
C ALA A 101 -2.61 -0.72 27.58
N LEU A 102 -1.69 0.24 27.77
CA LEU A 102 -1.85 1.60 27.24
C LEU A 102 -1.62 1.67 25.72
N VAL A 103 -0.71 0.86 25.18
CA VAL A 103 -0.53 0.72 23.73
C VAL A 103 -1.79 0.14 23.08
N ASP A 104 -2.50 -0.78 23.73
CA ASP A 104 -3.79 -1.29 23.25
C ASP A 104 -4.95 -0.29 23.40
N ALA A 105 -4.81 0.73 24.24
CA ALA A 105 -5.81 1.81 24.35
C ALA A 105 -5.70 2.85 23.21
N GLU A 106 -4.58 2.87 22.49
CA GLU A 106 -4.36 3.74 21.33
C GLU A 106 -5.16 3.30 20.10
N GLN A 107 -5.84 4.23 19.45
CA GLN A 107 -6.51 3.99 18.18
C GLN A 107 -5.52 4.13 17.02
N ASN A 108 -5.64 3.27 16.00
CA ASN A 108 -4.84 3.39 14.78
C ASN A 108 -5.21 4.66 14.01
N ALA A 109 -4.21 5.36 13.48
CA ALA A 109 -4.47 6.45 12.55
C ALA A 109 -5.03 5.91 11.23
N ALA A 110 -6.28 6.27 10.90
CA ALA A 110 -6.99 5.78 9.72
C ALA A 110 -6.58 6.55 8.45
N LEU A 111 -5.28 6.57 8.16
CA LEU A 111 -4.67 7.39 7.11
C LEU A 111 -4.25 6.59 5.87
N GLY A 112 -4.46 5.27 5.86
CA GLY A 112 -4.07 4.40 4.76
C GLY A 112 -4.76 3.04 4.79
N ASN A 113 -4.61 2.26 3.73
CA ASN A 113 -5.26 0.96 3.58
C ASN A 113 -4.27 -0.17 3.27
N GLY A 114 -3.44 0.02 2.24
CA GLY A 114 -2.68 -1.08 1.62
C GLY A 114 -1.18 -1.10 1.92
N GLY A 115 -0.49 -1.94 1.13
CA GLY A 115 0.98 -2.01 1.12
C GLY A 115 1.64 -0.69 0.70
N LEU A 116 0.99 0.09 -0.19
CA LEU A 116 1.44 1.41 -0.62
C LEU A 116 1.58 2.38 0.57
N GLY A 117 0.51 2.55 1.35
CA GLY A 117 0.56 3.43 2.53
C GLY A 117 1.47 2.90 3.64
N ARG A 118 1.62 1.58 3.77
CA ARG A 118 2.57 1.02 4.75
C ARG A 118 4.02 1.20 4.34
N LEU A 119 4.32 1.16 3.04
CA LEU A 119 5.63 1.47 2.49
C LEU A 119 5.98 2.93 2.78
N ALA A 120 5.09 3.87 2.45
CA ALA A 120 5.27 5.29 2.74
C ALA A 120 5.57 5.55 4.23
N ALA A 121 4.84 4.88 5.12
CA ALA A 121 5.06 4.98 6.56
C ALA A 121 6.38 4.31 7.04
N CYS A 122 6.89 3.28 6.37
CA CYS A 122 8.23 2.73 6.64
C CYS A 122 9.33 3.68 6.12
N PHE A 123 9.09 4.33 4.98
CA PHE A 123 10.04 5.24 4.35
C PHE A 123 10.30 6.47 5.22
N ILE A 124 9.27 7.10 5.77
CA ILE A 124 9.47 8.26 6.67
C ILE A 124 10.17 7.90 7.99
N ASP A 125 9.99 6.67 8.49
CA ASP A 125 10.75 6.16 9.64
C ASP A 125 12.24 5.95 9.29
N SER A 126 12.52 5.37 8.12
CA SER A 126 13.89 5.22 7.61
C SER A 126 14.56 6.54 7.25
N MET A 127 13.84 7.50 6.65
CA MET A 127 14.36 8.85 6.38
C MET A 127 14.80 9.53 7.68
N ALA A 128 13.96 9.50 8.73
CA ALA A 128 14.31 10.07 10.02
C ALA A 128 15.50 9.34 10.68
N THR A 129 15.52 8.00 10.61
CA THR A 129 16.59 7.18 11.21
C THR A 129 17.93 7.35 10.51
N LEU A 130 17.94 7.57 9.19
CA LEU A 130 19.14 7.81 8.39
C LEU A 130 19.56 9.28 8.34
N ASP A 131 18.95 10.13 9.18
CA ASP A 131 19.22 11.56 9.25
C ASP A 131 18.99 12.29 7.91
N LEU A 132 18.10 11.78 7.04
CA LEU A 132 17.82 12.38 5.74
C LEU A 132 16.79 13.52 5.87
N PRO A 133 17.08 14.72 5.34
CA PRO A 133 16.15 15.84 5.33
C PRO A 133 14.96 15.54 4.40
N GLY A 134 13.82 15.19 4.97
CA GLY A 134 12.65 14.80 4.20
C GLY A 134 11.36 14.73 5.01
N TRP A 135 10.25 15.06 4.34
CA TRP A 135 8.89 15.00 4.89
C TRP A 135 7.96 14.15 4.01
N GLY A 136 6.98 13.51 4.63
CA GLY A 136 5.81 12.96 3.96
C GLY A 136 4.68 13.99 3.86
N TYR A 137 3.93 13.98 2.76
CA TYR A 137 2.73 14.79 2.57
C TYR A 137 1.54 13.92 2.15
N GLY A 138 0.39 14.14 2.78
CA GLY A 138 -0.85 13.41 2.49
C GLY A 138 -2.12 14.12 2.97
N ILE A 139 -3.24 13.39 3.02
CA ILE A 139 -4.55 13.90 3.45
C ILE A 139 -4.85 13.44 4.88
N ARG A 140 -5.41 14.32 5.70
CA ARG A 140 -5.89 14.01 7.04
C ARG A 140 -7.29 13.39 6.98
N TYR A 141 -7.38 12.11 6.60
CA TYR A 141 -8.67 11.43 6.46
C TYR A 141 -9.45 11.32 7.78
N LYS A 142 -10.70 11.77 7.77
CA LYS A 142 -11.58 11.76 8.94
C LYS A 142 -12.06 10.37 9.34
N TYR A 143 -12.34 9.51 8.36
CA TYR A 143 -12.96 8.19 8.54
C TYR A 143 -12.17 7.02 7.94
N GLY A 144 -10.96 7.28 7.42
CA GLY A 144 -10.13 6.31 6.71
C GLY A 144 -10.84 5.69 5.51
N MET A 145 -10.55 4.42 5.21
CA MET A 145 -11.30 3.68 4.18
C MET A 145 -12.63 3.15 4.74
N PHE A 146 -12.53 2.32 5.77
CA PHE A 146 -13.62 1.89 6.67
C PHE A 146 -13.03 0.97 7.75
N LYS A 147 -13.69 0.91 8.91
CA LYS A 147 -13.51 -0.14 9.92
C LYS A 147 -14.32 -1.36 9.51
N GLN A 148 -13.67 -2.52 9.42
CA GLN A 148 -14.34 -3.74 9.01
C GLN A 148 -15.03 -4.38 10.23
N ALA A 149 -16.26 -4.83 10.07
CA ALA A 149 -16.89 -5.79 10.97
C ALA A 149 -17.33 -7.02 10.17
N ILE A 150 -17.48 -8.15 10.88
CA ILE A 150 -18.08 -9.36 10.33
C ILE A 150 -19.35 -9.61 11.12
N ASP A 151 -20.50 -9.73 10.43
CA ASP A 151 -21.76 -10.05 11.08
C ASP A 151 -21.85 -11.53 11.47
N ASP A 152 -22.92 -11.90 12.19
CA ASP A 152 -23.19 -13.27 12.65
C ASP A 152 -23.36 -14.28 11.50
N LYS A 153 -23.67 -13.80 10.30
CA LYS A 153 -23.82 -14.59 9.07
C LYS A 153 -22.53 -14.67 8.25
N GLY A 154 -21.46 -14.01 8.69
CA GLY A 154 -20.15 -14.00 8.05
C GLY A 154 -19.97 -12.95 6.94
N TYR A 155 -20.87 -11.98 6.81
CA TYR A 155 -20.73 -10.89 5.85
C TYR A 155 -19.80 -9.79 6.36
N GLN A 156 -19.02 -9.23 5.43
CA GLN A 156 -18.31 -7.98 5.69
C GLN A 156 -19.27 -6.80 5.75
N MET A 157 -19.16 -6.04 6.83
CA MET A 157 -19.80 -4.75 7.06
C MET A 157 -18.75 -3.65 7.10
N GLU A 158 -19.02 -2.55 6.41
CA GLU A 158 -18.18 -1.36 6.37
C GLU A 158 -18.71 -0.30 7.36
N LEU A 159 -17.97 -0.03 8.43
CA LEU A 159 -18.28 0.99 9.44
C LEU A 159 -17.32 2.17 9.31
N PRO A 160 -17.71 3.40 9.69
CA PRO A 160 -16.77 4.52 9.71
C PRO A 160 -15.68 4.31 10.78
N ASP A 161 -14.42 4.66 10.46
CA ASP A 161 -13.32 4.64 11.43
C ASP A 161 -13.22 5.99 12.15
N ILE A 162 -13.82 6.09 13.34
CA ILE A 162 -13.97 7.34 14.09
C ILE A 162 -12.74 7.70 14.96
N TRP A 163 -11.53 7.51 14.41
CA TRP A 163 -10.26 7.68 15.13
C TRP A 163 -9.99 9.11 15.63
N LEU A 164 -10.60 10.12 14.99
CA LEU A 164 -10.45 11.53 15.34
C LEU A 164 -11.52 12.06 16.31
N THR A 165 -12.48 11.26 16.76
CA THR A 165 -13.58 11.74 17.63
C THR A 165 -13.08 12.44 18.89
N ASN A 166 -11.99 11.95 19.47
CA ASN A 166 -11.36 12.57 20.64
C ASN A 166 -10.11 13.39 20.28
N GLY A 167 -9.86 13.64 18.99
CA GLY A 167 -8.61 14.18 18.46
C GLY A 167 -7.43 13.21 18.54
N ASN A 168 -6.42 13.44 17.72
CA ASN A 168 -5.18 12.68 17.70
C ASN A 168 -4.13 13.36 18.59
N PRO A 169 -3.62 12.72 19.66
CA PRO A 169 -2.66 13.37 20.56
C PRO A 169 -1.30 13.62 19.90
N TRP A 170 -0.99 12.99 18.75
CA TRP A 170 0.31 13.07 18.08
C TRP A 170 0.43 14.19 17.05
N GLU A 171 -0.69 14.79 16.63
CA GLU A 171 -0.69 15.85 15.62
C GLU A 171 -0.54 17.25 16.23
N ILE A 172 0.06 18.17 15.48
CA ILE A 172 0.20 19.58 15.79
C ILE A 172 -0.52 20.36 14.69
N ALA A 173 -1.66 20.98 15.02
CA ALA A 173 -2.35 21.87 14.09
C ALA A 173 -1.49 23.12 13.81
N ARG A 174 -1.41 23.53 12.54
CA ARG A 174 -0.72 24.74 12.08
C ARG A 174 -1.73 25.73 11.48
N PRO A 175 -2.53 26.42 12.30
CA PRO A 175 -3.57 27.33 11.80
C PRO A 175 -3.04 28.47 10.92
N GLU A 176 -1.76 28.80 11.04
CA GLU A 176 -1.04 29.78 10.24
C GLU A 176 -0.62 29.26 8.85
N ILE A 177 -0.58 27.94 8.64
CA ILE A 177 -0.19 27.31 7.38
C ILE A 177 -1.46 26.87 6.65
N THR A 178 -1.96 27.75 5.79
CA THR A 178 -3.17 27.51 4.99
C THR A 178 -2.98 27.92 3.54
N TYR A 179 -3.50 27.12 2.61
CA TYR A 179 -3.45 27.38 1.18
C TYR A 179 -4.85 27.29 0.56
N LYS A 180 -5.14 28.17 -0.41
CA LYS A 180 -6.41 28.12 -1.15
C LYS A 180 -6.25 27.17 -2.33
N ILE A 181 -7.18 26.24 -2.46
CA ILE A 181 -7.22 25.26 -3.54
C ILE A 181 -8.48 25.54 -4.36
N GLY A 182 -8.32 25.74 -5.67
CA GLY A 182 -9.43 25.99 -6.60
C GLY A 182 -9.96 24.73 -7.25
N PHE A 183 -11.22 24.76 -7.69
CA PHE A 183 -11.83 23.77 -8.57
C PHE A 183 -12.77 24.46 -9.58
N TYR A 184 -13.01 23.79 -10.70
CA TYR A 184 -13.84 24.26 -11.81
C TYR A 184 -13.39 25.65 -12.32
N GLY A 185 -14.32 26.44 -12.87
CA GLY A 185 -14.05 27.81 -13.30
C GLY A 185 -13.63 27.92 -14.76
N THR A 186 -12.99 29.04 -15.10
CA THR A 186 -12.62 29.38 -16.48
C THR A 186 -11.16 29.81 -16.57
N VAL A 187 -10.59 29.70 -17.77
CA VAL A 187 -9.25 30.19 -18.07
C VAL A 187 -9.39 31.30 -19.10
N ASP A 188 -8.85 32.47 -18.77
CA ASP A 188 -8.80 33.63 -19.67
C ASP A 188 -7.34 34.08 -19.77
N ASN A 189 -6.81 34.17 -20.98
CA ASN A 189 -5.39 34.51 -21.24
C ASN A 189 -4.42 33.70 -20.36
N PHE A 190 -4.59 32.37 -20.33
CA PHE A 190 -3.81 31.43 -19.52
C PHE A 190 -3.90 31.63 -17.99
N LYS A 191 -4.81 32.48 -17.51
CA LYS A 191 -5.03 32.70 -16.08
C LYS A 191 -6.30 32.01 -15.62
N TRP A 192 -6.17 31.13 -14.64
CA TRP A 192 -7.29 30.40 -14.06
C TRP A 192 -8.05 31.22 -13.02
N SER A 193 -9.38 31.27 -13.17
CA SER A 193 -10.31 31.79 -12.17
C SER A 193 -11.21 30.65 -11.67
N PRO A 194 -10.92 30.05 -10.51
CA PRO A 194 -11.72 28.95 -9.96
C PRO A 194 -13.16 29.38 -9.64
N ALA A 195 -14.13 28.49 -9.87
CA ALA A 195 -15.53 28.73 -9.48
C ALA A 195 -15.84 28.21 -8.06
N GLU A 196 -15.09 27.22 -7.59
CA GLU A 196 -15.15 26.70 -6.22
C GLU A 196 -13.77 26.81 -5.59
N GLN A 197 -13.70 27.09 -4.29
CA GLN A 197 -12.45 27.09 -3.53
C GLN A 197 -12.63 26.49 -2.14
N VAL A 198 -11.59 25.80 -1.68
CA VAL A 198 -11.46 25.30 -0.31
C VAL A 198 -10.13 25.76 0.29
N ILE A 199 -10.02 25.68 1.61
CA ILE A 199 -8.80 25.94 2.36
C ILE A 199 -8.17 24.60 2.75
N ALA A 200 -6.90 24.41 2.41
CA ALA A 200 -6.09 23.32 2.94
C ALA A 200 -5.36 23.79 4.21
N LYS A 201 -5.65 23.16 5.35
CA LYS A 201 -5.00 23.46 6.65
C LYS A 201 -4.03 22.35 7.03
N ALA A 202 -2.81 22.72 7.45
CA ALA A 202 -1.77 21.76 7.80
C ALA A 202 -1.90 21.21 9.23
N TYR A 203 -1.58 19.92 9.36
CA TYR A 203 -1.36 19.20 10.62
C TYR A 203 -0.05 18.43 10.53
N ASP A 204 0.91 18.77 11.39
CA ASP A 204 2.21 18.09 11.47
C ASP A 204 2.15 16.88 12.39
N ASN A 205 2.76 15.78 11.98
CA ASN A 205 2.89 14.55 12.76
C ASN A 205 4.38 14.21 12.83
N PRO A 206 5.10 14.59 13.91
CA PRO A 206 6.52 14.35 14.05
C PRO A 206 6.88 12.86 14.01
N ILE A 207 7.94 12.52 13.28
CA ILE A 207 8.39 11.13 13.07
C ILE A 207 9.79 10.96 13.67
N PRO A 208 9.94 10.36 14.86
CA PRO A 208 11.25 10.22 15.50
C PRO A 208 12.09 9.15 14.79
N GLY A 209 13.35 9.45 14.48
CA GLY A 209 14.32 8.45 14.04
C GLY A 209 14.83 7.59 15.21
N TYR A 210 15.29 6.37 14.93
CA TYR A 210 15.85 5.48 15.96
C TYR A 210 17.30 5.83 16.28
N LYS A 211 17.64 6.03 17.57
CA LYS A 211 19.00 6.35 18.05
C LYS A 211 19.63 7.55 17.33
N THR A 212 18.82 8.56 17.04
CA THR A 212 19.27 9.84 16.50
C THR A 212 18.42 10.98 17.06
N SER A 213 18.94 12.20 17.01
CA SER A 213 18.23 13.42 17.36
C SER A 213 17.24 13.86 16.28
N THR A 214 17.36 13.32 15.06
CA THR A 214 16.51 13.68 13.92
C THR A 214 15.06 13.26 14.15
N VAL A 215 14.17 14.22 14.07
CA VAL A 215 12.72 14.00 14.02
C VAL A 215 12.17 14.59 12.72
N GLY A 216 11.77 13.72 11.81
CA GLY A 216 11.12 14.07 10.54
C GLY A 216 9.66 14.50 10.74
N ASN A 217 8.91 14.62 9.64
CA ASN A 217 7.51 15.03 9.67
C ASN A 217 6.66 14.25 8.67
N LEU A 218 5.40 14.05 9.03
CA LEU A 218 4.30 13.79 8.12
C LEU A 218 3.30 14.95 8.21
N ARG A 219 3.25 15.77 7.16
CA ARG A 219 2.29 16.88 7.05
C ARG A 219 1.02 16.38 6.36
N LEU A 220 -0.11 16.58 7.02
CA LEU A 220 -1.43 16.16 6.53
C LEU A 220 -2.33 17.38 6.32
N TRP A 221 -3.11 17.34 5.23
CA TRP A 221 -4.03 18.40 4.86
C TRP A 221 -5.47 18.08 5.25
N GLU A 222 -6.11 18.99 5.99
CA GLU A 222 -7.56 19.01 6.22
C GLU A 222 -8.21 20.03 5.28
N ALA A 223 -9.30 19.64 4.62
CA ALA A 223 -10.05 20.53 3.75
C ALA A 223 -11.14 21.26 4.55
N LEU A 224 -11.11 22.59 4.52
CA LEU A 224 -12.05 23.48 5.19
C LEU A 224 -12.78 24.36 4.16
N PRO A 225 -14.04 24.75 4.42
CA PRO A 225 -14.75 25.65 3.52
C PRO A 225 -14.14 27.04 3.51
N LEU A 226 -14.29 27.76 2.39
CA LEU A 226 -13.98 29.20 2.35
C LEU A 226 -15.01 30.02 3.16
N ASN A 227 -16.28 29.62 3.10
CA ASN A 227 -17.38 30.20 3.89
C ASN A 227 -17.93 29.15 4.86
N GLU A 228 -17.80 29.38 6.16
CA GLU A 228 -18.22 28.42 7.20
C GLU A 228 -19.74 28.19 7.24
N PHE A 229 -20.53 29.24 6.99
CA PHE A 229 -21.99 29.20 7.16
C PHE A 229 -22.71 30.34 6.44
N ASP A 230 -23.77 30.02 5.68
CA ASP A 230 -24.69 31.03 5.11
C ASP A 230 -25.87 31.28 6.07
N LEU A 231 -25.76 32.36 6.85
CA LEU A 231 -26.77 32.77 7.82
C LEU A 231 -28.08 33.21 7.16
N ASP A 232 -28.02 33.78 5.96
CA ASP A 232 -29.22 34.22 5.26
C ASP A 232 -30.03 33.03 4.73
N ALA A 233 -29.36 32.02 4.18
CA ALA A 233 -29.99 30.73 3.85
C ALA A 233 -30.62 30.08 5.08
N PHE A 234 -29.89 30.04 6.21
CA PHE A 234 -30.43 29.48 7.45
C PHE A 234 -31.69 30.21 7.92
N ASN A 235 -31.68 31.55 7.91
CA ASN A 235 -32.82 32.37 8.31
C ASN A 235 -34.04 32.20 7.38
N ARG A 236 -33.83 31.81 6.12
CA ARG A 236 -34.91 31.44 5.18
C ARG A 236 -35.41 29.99 5.35
N GLY A 237 -34.82 29.21 6.26
CA GLY A 237 -35.13 27.79 6.45
C GLY A 237 -34.43 26.84 5.46
N GLU A 238 -33.47 27.35 4.67
CA GLU A 238 -32.68 26.58 3.69
C GLU A 238 -31.46 25.93 4.39
N TYR A 239 -31.70 25.06 5.37
CA TYR A 239 -30.63 24.53 6.26
C TYR A 239 -29.53 23.76 5.54
N ASP A 240 -29.86 22.96 4.51
CA ASP A 240 -28.86 22.22 3.73
C ASP A 240 -27.92 23.16 2.97
N LYS A 241 -28.48 24.24 2.42
CA LYS A 241 -27.72 25.27 1.72
C LYS A 241 -26.82 26.07 2.67
N ALA A 242 -27.30 26.30 3.89
CA ALA A 242 -26.53 27.02 4.92
C ALA A 242 -25.17 26.37 5.25
N VAL A 243 -25.02 25.05 5.00
CA VAL A 243 -23.82 24.26 5.28
C VAL A 243 -23.23 23.58 4.04
N GLU A 244 -23.68 23.94 2.84
CA GLU A 244 -23.31 23.24 1.60
C GLU A 244 -21.80 23.31 1.32
N ASP A 245 -21.20 24.50 1.42
CA ASP A 245 -19.76 24.71 1.23
C ASP A 245 -18.94 23.88 2.23
N ARG A 246 -19.39 23.81 3.48
CA ARG A 246 -18.74 22.99 4.51
C ARG A 246 -18.79 21.52 4.18
N ARG A 247 -19.94 21.00 3.74
CA ARG A 247 -20.07 19.60 3.34
C ARG A 247 -19.13 19.26 2.17
N LYS A 248 -19.14 20.08 1.11
CA LYS A 248 -18.28 19.88 -0.07
C LYS A 248 -16.79 19.86 0.29
N ALA A 249 -16.36 20.75 1.18
CA ALA A 249 -14.97 20.77 1.65
C ALA A 249 -14.65 19.53 2.51
N GLU A 250 -15.51 19.19 3.47
CA GLU A 250 -15.30 18.03 4.34
C GLU A 250 -15.22 16.71 3.56
N ASP A 251 -16.01 16.56 2.50
CA ASP A 251 -16.03 15.35 1.65
C ASP A 251 -14.64 15.03 1.07
N ILE A 252 -13.83 16.04 0.73
CA ILE A 252 -12.48 15.87 0.17
C ILE A 252 -11.56 15.15 1.16
N SER A 253 -11.64 15.48 2.44
CA SER A 253 -10.79 14.86 3.48
C SER A 253 -11.54 13.83 4.35
N ALA A 254 -12.71 13.36 3.91
CA ALA A 254 -13.52 12.42 4.68
C ALA A 254 -13.00 10.98 4.61
N VAL A 255 -12.96 10.40 3.40
CA VAL A 255 -12.75 8.96 3.18
C VAL A 255 -11.64 8.72 2.16
N LEU A 256 -10.80 7.71 2.42
CA LEU A 256 -9.77 7.23 1.51
C LEU A 256 -10.39 6.36 0.41
N TYR A 257 -10.08 6.68 -0.86
CA TYR A 257 -10.57 5.98 -2.06
C TYR A 257 -12.12 5.88 -2.09
N PRO A 258 -12.82 7.03 -2.22
CA PRO A 258 -14.27 7.02 -2.36
C PRO A 258 -14.69 6.21 -3.59
N ASN A 259 -15.91 5.65 -3.54
CA ASN A 259 -16.44 4.85 -4.65
C ASN A 259 -16.58 5.72 -5.92
N ASP A 260 -15.80 5.39 -6.95
CA ASP A 260 -15.71 6.08 -8.23
C ASP A 260 -16.51 5.41 -9.35
N ALA A 261 -17.43 4.51 -9.01
CA ALA A 261 -18.40 3.98 -9.98
C ALA A 261 -19.38 5.05 -10.51
N THR A 262 -19.51 6.18 -9.80
CA THR A 262 -20.36 7.31 -10.19
C THR A 262 -19.54 8.50 -10.70
N GLU A 263 -20.14 9.39 -11.49
CA GLU A 263 -19.48 10.63 -11.95
C GLU A 263 -19.03 11.51 -10.78
N TYR A 264 -19.89 11.69 -9.77
CA TYR A 264 -19.55 12.43 -8.56
C TYR A 264 -18.37 11.79 -7.81
N GLY A 265 -18.32 10.46 -7.70
CA GLY A 265 -17.21 9.74 -7.07
C GLY A 265 -15.89 9.92 -7.80
N LYS A 266 -15.91 9.93 -9.15
CA LYS A 266 -14.76 10.26 -9.99
C LYS A 266 -14.27 11.67 -9.75
N GLU A 267 -15.18 12.66 -9.75
CA GLU A 267 -14.82 14.05 -9.46
C GLU A 267 -14.23 14.19 -8.05
N LEU A 268 -14.82 13.57 -7.03
CA LEU A 268 -14.30 13.63 -5.67
C LEU A 268 -12.90 13.03 -5.56
N ARG A 269 -12.64 11.89 -6.22
CA ARG A 269 -11.31 11.27 -6.25
C ARG A 269 -10.28 12.17 -6.93
N LEU A 270 -10.63 12.84 -8.03
CA LEU A 270 -9.74 13.81 -8.68
C LEU A 270 -9.54 15.07 -7.82
N LYS A 271 -10.60 15.57 -7.15
CA LYS A 271 -10.50 16.66 -6.17
C LYS A 271 -9.52 16.31 -5.05
N GLN A 272 -9.57 15.09 -4.52
CA GLN A 272 -8.64 14.63 -3.48
C GLN A 272 -7.20 14.69 -3.95
N GLN A 273 -6.91 14.11 -5.12
CA GLN A 273 -5.56 14.10 -5.70
C GLN A 273 -5.02 15.51 -5.89
N PHE A 274 -5.80 16.38 -6.54
CA PHE A 274 -5.38 17.76 -6.77
C PHE A 274 -5.23 18.55 -5.46
N PHE A 275 -6.14 18.36 -4.51
CA PHE A 275 -6.16 19.07 -3.24
C PHE A 275 -4.85 18.93 -2.47
N PHE A 276 -4.43 17.69 -2.20
CA PHE A 276 -3.23 17.49 -1.38
C PHE A 276 -1.96 17.83 -2.15
N VAL A 277 -1.93 17.58 -3.46
CA VAL A 277 -0.78 17.92 -4.31
C VAL A 277 -0.58 19.42 -4.37
N SER A 278 -1.62 20.19 -4.71
CA SER A 278 -1.52 21.65 -4.80
C SER A 278 -1.19 22.27 -3.45
N ALA A 279 -1.81 21.81 -2.35
CA ALA A 279 -1.47 22.29 -1.01
C ALA A 279 0.00 22.03 -0.66
N SER A 280 0.51 20.83 -0.98
CA SER A 280 1.90 20.45 -0.70
C SER A 280 2.91 21.24 -1.52
N ILE A 281 2.66 21.41 -2.83
CA ILE A 281 3.56 22.19 -3.69
C ILE A 281 3.55 23.66 -3.28
N GLN A 282 2.37 24.26 -3.02
CA GLN A 282 2.30 25.64 -2.53
C GLN A 282 3.07 25.85 -1.23
N ASP A 283 3.00 24.91 -0.27
CA ASP A 283 3.77 24.96 0.97
C ASP A 283 5.29 24.93 0.73
N VAL A 284 5.74 24.03 -0.15
CA VAL A 284 7.17 23.95 -0.51
C VAL A 284 7.64 25.20 -1.23
N LEU A 285 6.89 25.69 -2.24
CA LEU A 285 7.27 26.88 -3.00
C LEU A 285 7.25 28.14 -2.13
N ALA A 286 6.31 28.27 -1.19
CA ALA A 286 6.28 29.39 -0.25
C ALA A 286 7.53 29.42 0.64
N ARG A 287 7.89 28.28 1.26
CA ARG A 287 9.10 28.16 2.08
C ARG A 287 10.38 28.39 1.27
N PHE A 288 10.42 27.86 0.05
CA PHE A 288 11.55 28.07 -0.86
C PHE A 288 11.70 29.55 -1.23
N LYS A 289 10.61 30.22 -1.61
CA LYS A 289 10.61 31.64 -1.98
C LYS A 289 11.05 32.54 -0.84
N GLU A 290 10.58 32.27 0.37
CA GLU A 290 11.00 33.00 1.58
C GLU A 290 12.51 32.88 1.81
N LYS A 291 13.06 31.68 1.64
CA LYS A 291 14.48 31.40 1.93
C LYS A 291 15.44 31.82 0.83
N HIS A 292 15.04 31.67 -0.44
CA HIS A 292 15.91 31.86 -1.61
C HIS A 292 15.52 33.08 -2.46
N ALA A 293 14.69 33.97 -1.91
CA ALA A 293 14.23 35.20 -2.58
C ALA A 293 13.60 34.98 -3.98
N GLY A 294 13.03 33.78 -4.22
CA GLY A 294 12.43 33.41 -5.50
C GLY A 294 13.43 33.06 -6.62
N ASP A 295 14.68 32.70 -6.30
CA ASP A 295 15.61 32.14 -7.30
C ASP A 295 15.26 30.69 -7.66
N TRP A 296 14.26 30.53 -8.53
CA TRP A 296 13.70 29.22 -8.90
C TRP A 296 14.70 28.29 -9.59
N GLY A 297 15.80 28.80 -10.15
CA GLY A 297 16.87 27.98 -10.71
C GLY A 297 17.56 27.08 -9.67
N LEU A 298 17.48 27.44 -8.38
CA LEU A 298 17.97 26.63 -7.27
C LEU A 298 16.99 25.53 -6.84
N LEU A 299 15.72 25.56 -7.27
CA LEU A 299 14.70 24.63 -6.80
C LEU A 299 15.10 23.15 -6.99
N PRO A 300 15.61 22.70 -8.15
CA PRO A 300 16.02 21.30 -8.33
C PRO A 300 17.21 20.88 -7.46
N GLN A 301 17.99 21.84 -6.95
CA GLN A 301 19.11 21.61 -6.04
C GLN A 301 18.66 21.60 -4.57
N LYS A 302 17.45 22.10 -4.26
CA LYS A 302 16.92 22.26 -2.90
C LYS A 302 15.69 21.41 -2.61
N ALA A 303 15.01 20.92 -3.63
CA ALA A 303 13.78 20.14 -3.48
C ALA A 303 13.76 18.94 -4.43
N ILE A 304 13.13 17.85 -3.99
CA ILE A 304 12.74 16.74 -4.84
C ILE A 304 11.39 16.19 -4.38
N PHE A 305 10.43 16.12 -5.28
CA PHE A 305 9.11 15.57 -5.04
C PHE A 305 9.06 14.14 -5.56
N GLN A 306 8.82 13.18 -4.66
CA GLN A 306 8.60 11.79 -5.02
C GLN A 306 7.10 11.54 -5.15
N MET A 307 6.67 11.17 -6.36
CA MET A 307 5.31 10.74 -6.67
C MET A 307 5.17 9.24 -6.37
N ASN A 308 4.42 8.90 -5.33
CA ASN A 308 4.15 7.53 -4.93
C ASN A 308 2.90 6.99 -5.65
N ASP A 309 3.10 6.22 -6.71
CA ASP A 309 2.08 5.81 -7.69
C ASP A 309 1.51 7.01 -8.49
N THR A 310 0.44 6.80 -9.28
CA THR A 310 -0.14 7.83 -10.17
C THR A 310 -1.02 8.86 -9.47
N HIS A 311 -1.39 8.65 -8.20
CA HIS A 311 -2.27 9.56 -7.47
C HIS A 311 -1.74 11.01 -7.41
N PRO A 312 -0.44 11.26 -7.13
CA PRO A 312 0.11 12.62 -7.16
C PRO A 312 0.58 13.10 -8.55
N THR A 313 0.31 12.39 -9.66
CA THR A 313 0.81 12.77 -11.00
C THR A 313 0.44 14.19 -11.41
N ILE A 314 -0.72 14.70 -10.96
CA ILE A 314 -1.15 16.08 -11.24
C ILE A 314 -0.13 17.13 -10.77
N ALA A 315 0.86 16.74 -9.94
CA ALA A 315 2.01 17.55 -9.57
C ALA A 315 2.79 18.08 -10.77
N VAL A 316 2.87 17.33 -11.88
CA VAL A 316 3.52 17.78 -13.12
C VAL A 316 2.85 19.05 -13.63
N ALA A 317 1.53 19.03 -13.77
CA ALA A 317 0.78 20.18 -14.28
C ALA A 317 0.66 21.31 -13.24
N GLU A 318 0.51 20.99 -11.96
CA GLU A 318 0.37 22.01 -10.91
C GLU A 318 1.67 22.76 -10.64
N LEU A 319 2.84 22.09 -10.67
CA LEU A 319 4.13 22.76 -10.53
C LEU A 319 4.36 23.73 -11.69
N MET A 320 4.08 23.28 -12.93
CA MET A 320 4.10 24.14 -14.11
C MET A 320 3.18 25.36 -13.97
N ARG A 321 1.93 25.13 -13.55
CA ARG A 321 0.95 26.21 -13.36
C ARG A 321 1.42 27.24 -12.33
N LEU A 322 1.96 26.80 -11.20
CA LEU A 322 2.45 27.69 -10.14
C LEU A 322 3.66 28.51 -10.62
N LEU A 323 4.64 27.86 -11.26
CA LEU A 323 5.84 28.55 -11.76
C LEU A 323 5.52 29.57 -12.86
N ILE A 324 4.61 29.25 -13.79
CA ILE A 324 4.25 30.14 -14.89
C ILE A 324 3.24 31.21 -14.42
N ASP A 325 2.07 30.78 -13.93
CA ASP A 325 0.94 31.68 -13.74
C ASP A 325 1.10 32.55 -12.49
N GLN A 326 1.81 32.08 -11.46
CA GLN A 326 1.99 32.83 -10.20
C GLN A 326 3.38 33.46 -10.09
N GLU A 327 4.42 32.74 -10.53
CA GLU A 327 5.81 33.20 -10.39
C GLU A 327 6.37 33.83 -11.68
N GLY A 328 5.65 33.75 -12.80
CA GLY A 328 5.96 34.49 -14.03
C GLY A 328 7.10 33.91 -14.86
N LEU A 329 7.44 32.63 -14.68
CA LEU A 329 8.45 31.95 -15.50
C LEU A 329 7.95 31.70 -16.92
N ASP A 330 8.87 31.69 -17.87
CA ASP A 330 8.60 31.14 -19.19
C ASP A 330 8.44 29.62 -19.15
N TRP A 331 7.85 29.06 -20.20
CA TRP A 331 7.51 27.64 -20.27
C TRP A 331 8.74 26.74 -20.18
N ASP A 332 9.82 27.06 -20.89
CA ASP A 332 10.99 26.17 -21.01
C ASP A 332 11.74 26.10 -19.69
N THR A 333 11.92 27.25 -19.03
CA THR A 333 12.49 27.33 -17.68
C THR A 333 11.64 26.56 -16.66
N ALA A 334 10.31 26.77 -16.66
CA ALA A 334 9.41 26.07 -15.74
C ALA A 334 9.40 24.55 -15.99
N TRP A 335 9.46 24.12 -17.25
CA TRP A 335 9.47 22.71 -17.63
C TRP A 335 10.76 22.00 -17.24
N ASP A 336 11.91 22.65 -17.43
CA ASP A 336 13.19 22.12 -16.99
C ASP A 336 13.23 21.92 -15.47
N ILE A 337 12.83 22.95 -14.70
CA ILE A 337 12.71 22.86 -13.24
C ILE A 337 11.76 21.72 -12.85
N THR A 338 10.58 21.63 -13.48
CA THR A 338 9.57 20.61 -13.18
C THR A 338 10.13 19.21 -13.34
N LYS A 339 10.75 18.91 -14.50
CA LYS A 339 11.35 17.59 -14.77
C LYS A 339 12.43 17.24 -13.75
N GLN A 340 13.30 18.20 -13.40
CA GLN A 340 14.41 17.94 -12.49
C GLN A 340 13.98 17.83 -11.01
N THR A 341 12.79 18.32 -10.66
CA THR A 341 12.27 18.33 -9.28
C THR A 341 11.25 17.21 -9.03
N LEU A 342 10.88 16.40 -10.04
CA LEU A 342 9.91 15.30 -9.90
C LEU A 342 10.55 13.93 -10.18
N ALA A 343 10.20 12.93 -9.38
CA ALA A 343 10.52 11.52 -9.59
C ALA A 343 9.27 10.64 -9.38
N PHE A 344 9.17 9.53 -10.11
CA PHE A 344 7.98 8.67 -10.14
C PHE A 344 8.30 7.23 -9.73
N THR A 345 7.55 6.68 -8.76
CA THR A 345 7.58 5.24 -8.46
C THR A 345 6.28 4.59 -8.91
N ASN A 346 6.40 3.55 -9.74
CA ASN A 346 5.28 2.74 -10.18
C ASN A 346 5.14 1.48 -9.30
N HIS A 347 3.91 1.13 -8.92
CA HIS A 347 3.57 -0.04 -8.10
C HIS A 347 2.64 -1.05 -8.82
N THR A 348 2.38 -0.83 -10.10
CA THR A 348 1.30 -1.49 -10.85
C THR A 348 1.88 -2.35 -11.97
N VAL A 349 1.50 -3.63 -12.00
CA VAL A 349 1.99 -4.59 -13.00
C VAL A 349 1.08 -4.70 -14.23
N MET A 350 -0.18 -4.28 -14.12
CA MET A 350 -1.20 -4.43 -15.17
C MET A 350 -1.43 -3.09 -15.88
N PRO A 351 -1.23 -2.99 -17.21
CA PRO A 351 -1.48 -1.76 -17.97
C PRO A 351 -2.91 -1.21 -17.80
N GLU A 352 -3.89 -2.08 -17.61
CA GLU A 352 -5.31 -1.74 -17.41
C GLU A 352 -5.58 -1.09 -16.05
N ALA A 353 -4.67 -1.29 -15.08
CA ALA A 353 -4.76 -0.71 -13.75
C ALA A 353 -4.05 0.65 -13.63
N LEU A 354 -3.38 1.12 -14.70
CA LEU A 354 -2.83 2.47 -14.75
C LEU A 354 -3.96 3.49 -14.82
N GLU A 355 -3.89 4.51 -13.97
CA GLU A 355 -4.95 5.49 -13.83
C GLU A 355 -5.13 6.33 -15.10
N LYS A 356 -6.37 6.38 -15.59
CA LYS A 356 -6.79 7.17 -16.75
C LYS A 356 -8.01 8.00 -16.42
N TRP A 357 -7.97 9.28 -16.75
CA TRP A 357 -9.11 10.20 -16.54
C TRP A 357 -9.74 10.62 -17.86
N PRO A 358 -11.07 10.64 -17.99
CA PRO A 358 -11.70 11.28 -19.13
C PRO A 358 -11.30 12.75 -19.21
N VAL A 359 -10.90 13.20 -20.40
CA VAL A 359 -10.52 14.60 -20.66
C VAL A 359 -11.62 15.56 -20.22
N ALA A 360 -12.90 15.19 -20.45
CA ALA A 360 -14.04 16.00 -20.03
C ALA A 360 -14.13 16.19 -18.51
N VAL A 361 -13.81 15.16 -17.71
CA VAL A 361 -13.84 15.26 -16.24
C VAL A 361 -12.71 16.16 -15.74
N LEU A 362 -11.49 15.95 -16.24
CA LEU A 362 -10.34 16.79 -15.84
C LEU A 362 -10.51 18.23 -16.34
N GLY A 363 -10.92 18.44 -17.59
CA GLY A 363 -11.13 19.78 -18.16
C GLY A 363 -12.24 20.57 -17.47
N LYS A 364 -13.30 19.89 -17.02
CA LYS A 364 -14.35 20.51 -16.20
C LYS A 364 -13.81 20.96 -14.85
N LEU A 365 -13.04 20.11 -14.17
CA LEU A 365 -12.58 20.36 -12.79
C LEU A 365 -11.33 21.24 -12.72
N LEU A 366 -10.42 21.10 -13.67
CA LEU A 366 -9.06 21.65 -13.69
C LEU A 366 -8.70 22.14 -15.12
N PRO A 367 -9.43 23.14 -15.65
CA PRO A 367 -9.30 23.54 -17.06
C PRO A 367 -7.88 24.03 -17.40
N ARG A 368 -7.22 24.74 -16.49
CA ARG A 368 -5.85 25.22 -16.70
C ARG A 368 -4.82 24.09 -16.75
N HIS A 369 -5.01 23.06 -15.92
CA HIS A 369 -4.15 21.89 -15.93
C HIS A 369 -4.31 21.10 -17.22
N LEU A 370 -5.52 21.04 -17.78
CA LEU A 370 -5.75 20.44 -19.09
C LEU A 370 -4.95 21.16 -20.19
N GLU A 371 -4.98 22.51 -20.23
CA GLU A 371 -4.16 23.27 -21.21
C GLU A 371 -2.66 22.97 -21.09
N ILE A 372 -2.16 22.83 -19.85
CA ILE A 372 -0.76 22.50 -19.59
C ILE A 372 -0.46 21.06 -20.06
N ILE A 373 -1.33 20.10 -19.73
CA ILE A 373 -1.17 18.69 -20.13
C ILE A 373 -1.21 18.55 -21.66
N ASP A 374 -2.12 19.26 -22.33
CA ASP A 374 -2.24 19.26 -23.79
C ASP A 374 -0.98 19.83 -24.46
N LYS A 375 -0.42 20.91 -23.91
CA LYS A 375 0.85 21.46 -24.39
C LYS A 375 2.03 20.51 -24.11
N VAL A 376 2.07 19.86 -22.96
CA VAL A 376 3.08 18.82 -22.66
C VAL A 376 2.97 17.65 -23.64
N ASP A 377 1.75 17.18 -23.93
CA ASP A 377 1.51 16.09 -24.88
C ASP A 377 1.95 16.46 -26.30
N THR A 378 1.66 17.70 -26.73
CA THR A 378 2.06 18.23 -28.03
C THR A 378 3.59 18.29 -28.15
N ILE A 379 4.28 18.91 -27.18
CA ILE A 379 5.75 19.00 -27.18
C ILE A 379 6.38 17.60 -27.14
N TRP A 380 5.80 16.70 -26.35
CA TRP A 380 6.24 15.30 -26.28
C TRP A 380 6.12 14.62 -27.64
N LYS A 381 4.95 14.64 -28.28
CA LYS A 381 4.73 14.05 -29.60
C LYS A 381 5.63 14.67 -30.66
N ASP A 382 5.78 15.99 -30.67
CA ASP A 382 6.67 16.69 -31.60
C ASP A 382 8.12 16.22 -31.46
N SER A 383 8.59 15.98 -30.22
CA SER A 383 9.94 15.46 -29.97
C SER A 383 10.16 14.04 -30.49
N LEU A 384 9.09 13.29 -30.77
CA LEU A 384 9.14 11.91 -31.27
C LEU A 384 8.99 11.79 -32.79
N LYS A 385 8.70 12.87 -33.52
CA LYS A 385 8.44 12.83 -34.97
C LYS A 385 9.55 12.11 -35.74
N GLU A 386 10.81 12.46 -35.49
CA GLU A 386 11.96 11.82 -36.14
C GLU A 386 12.13 10.34 -35.73
N TYR A 387 11.89 10.02 -34.46
CA TYR A 387 11.94 8.65 -33.95
C TYR A 387 10.90 7.76 -34.64
N VAL A 388 9.65 8.24 -34.71
CA VAL A 388 8.52 7.54 -35.32
C VAL A 388 8.72 7.37 -36.83
N LEU A 389 9.17 8.41 -37.54
CA LEU A 389 9.54 8.33 -38.96
C LEU A 389 10.55 7.19 -39.20
N GLY A 390 11.59 7.11 -38.36
CA GLY A 390 12.58 6.03 -38.43
C GLY A 390 11.98 4.63 -38.21
N GLN A 391 11.01 4.47 -37.32
CA GLN A 391 10.32 3.19 -37.09
C GLN A 391 9.45 2.80 -38.29
N ILE A 392 8.67 3.74 -38.84
CA ILE A 392 7.84 3.51 -40.03
C ILE A 392 8.71 3.06 -41.21
N GLU A 393 9.84 3.74 -41.44
CA GLU A 393 10.78 3.34 -42.50
C GLU A 393 11.37 1.93 -42.28
N LYS A 394 11.65 1.57 -41.03
CA LYS A 394 12.19 0.26 -40.66
C LYS A 394 11.17 -0.85 -40.86
N GLU A 395 9.92 -0.61 -40.49
CA GLU A 395 8.80 -1.54 -40.72
C GLU A 395 8.51 -1.69 -42.22
N ALA A 396 8.51 -0.60 -42.98
CA ALA A 396 8.34 -0.64 -44.43
C ALA A 396 9.43 -1.45 -45.14
N LYS A 397 10.68 -1.38 -44.66
CA LYS A 397 11.82 -2.19 -45.16
C LYS A 397 11.75 -3.66 -44.74
N ALA A 398 11.06 -3.97 -43.64
CA ALA A 398 10.89 -5.34 -43.13
C ALA A 398 9.63 -6.05 -43.68
N ALA A 399 8.71 -5.31 -44.31
CA ALA A 399 7.47 -5.86 -44.85
C ALA A 399 7.71 -6.76 -46.09
N PRO A 400 7.10 -7.96 -46.18
CA PRO A 400 7.15 -8.78 -47.38
C PRO A 400 6.47 -8.07 -48.57
N PRO A 401 6.87 -8.34 -49.83
CA PRO A 401 6.28 -7.69 -51.00
C PRO A 401 4.77 -7.94 -51.03
N LYS A 402 3.99 -6.85 -51.13
CA LYS A 402 2.52 -6.92 -51.22
C LYS A 402 2.12 -7.79 -52.43
N PRO A 403 1.17 -8.73 -52.29
CA PRO A 403 0.66 -9.47 -53.45
C PRO A 403 -0.01 -8.51 -54.44
N GLU A 404 0.19 -8.75 -55.75
CA GLU A 404 -0.43 -7.98 -56.82
C GLU A 404 -1.95 -7.92 -56.62
N LYS A 405 -2.50 -6.69 -56.55
CA LYS A 405 -3.95 -6.47 -56.49
C LYS A 405 -4.59 -7.16 -57.71
N PRO A 406 -5.66 -7.96 -57.55
CA PRO A 406 -6.38 -8.50 -58.69
C PRO A 406 -6.94 -7.36 -59.55
N ALA A 407 -6.84 -7.49 -60.87
CA ALA A 407 -7.40 -6.53 -61.81
C ALA A 407 -8.89 -6.27 -61.53
N PRO A 408 -9.36 -5.00 -61.57
CA PRO A 408 -10.74 -4.67 -61.27
C PRO A 408 -11.68 -5.35 -62.27
N LYS A 409 -12.68 -6.07 -61.75
CA LYS A 409 -13.79 -6.59 -62.55
C LYS A 409 -14.74 -5.43 -62.86
N ALA A 410 -14.99 -5.21 -64.15
CA ALA A 410 -15.99 -4.25 -64.61
C ALA A 410 -17.40 -4.71 -64.19
N THR A 411 -18.09 -3.90 -63.40
CA THR A 411 -19.55 -3.97 -63.21
C THR A 411 -20.18 -2.62 -63.52
N LYS A 412 -21.34 -2.69 -64.16
CA LYS A 412 -22.13 -1.59 -64.71
C LYS A 412 -22.79 -0.75 -63.61
N GLU A 413 -22.89 0.55 -63.89
CA GLU A 413 -23.94 1.50 -63.53
C GLU A 413 -24.45 1.46 -62.08
N GLY A 414 -24.00 2.43 -61.30
CA GLY A 414 -24.57 2.84 -60.02
C GLY A 414 -23.65 3.87 -59.38
N GLU A 415 -24.17 5.04 -59.05
CA GLU A 415 -23.46 6.15 -58.41
C GLU A 415 -22.60 5.65 -57.24
N VAL A 416 -21.29 5.89 -57.34
CA VAL A 416 -20.37 5.74 -56.22
C VAL A 416 -20.25 7.13 -55.61
N GLU A 417 -20.84 7.32 -54.43
CA GLU A 417 -20.38 8.38 -53.53
C GLU A 417 -18.94 8.01 -53.18
N GLU A 418 -17.97 8.74 -53.75
CA GLU A 418 -16.60 8.74 -53.24
C GLU A 418 -16.66 9.44 -51.88
N GLU A 419 -16.85 8.67 -50.80
CA GLU A 419 -16.38 9.09 -49.48
C GLU A 419 -14.86 9.25 -49.61
N GLU A 420 -14.39 10.50 -49.71
CA GLU A 420 -12.99 10.84 -49.49
C GLU A 420 -12.68 10.47 -48.02
N GLU A 421 -12.27 9.22 -47.78
CA GLU A 421 -11.55 8.89 -46.55
C GLU A 421 -10.24 9.72 -46.58
N GLU A 422 -10.17 10.78 -45.78
CA GLU A 422 -8.92 11.48 -45.49
C GLU A 422 -7.91 10.43 -45.02
N GLU A 423 -6.92 10.09 -45.85
CA GLU A 423 -5.79 9.24 -45.43
C GLU A 423 -5.07 9.98 -44.28
N GLU A 424 -5.31 9.54 -43.04
CA GLU A 424 -4.61 10.05 -41.86
C GLU A 424 -3.10 9.98 -42.08
N ASP A 425 -2.38 11.05 -41.71
CA ASP A 425 -0.90 11.08 -41.79
C ASP A 425 -0.33 9.89 -41.00
N PRO A 426 0.39 8.95 -41.64
CA PRO A 426 0.93 7.77 -40.98
C PRO A 426 1.81 8.09 -39.77
N VAL A 427 2.46 9.26 -39.75
CA VAL A 427 3.26 9.73 -38.62
C VAL A 427 2.37 10.11 -37.44
N GLU A 428 1.28 10.84 -37.67
CA GLU A 428 0.34 11.24 -36.62
C GLU A 428 -0.39 10.03 -36.03
N THR A 429 -0.80 9.07 -36.88
CA THR A 429 -1.39 7.81 -36.41
C THR A 429 -0.40 7.05 -35.52
N ALA A 430 0.88 6.99 -35.89
CA ALA A 430 1.90 6.30 -35.10
C ALA A 430 2.27 7.04 -33.79
N LEU A 431 2.25 8.38 -33.78
CA LEU A 431 2.47 9.20 -32.59
C LEU A 431 1.38 9.01 -31.52
N SER A 432 0.15 8.69 -31.93
CA SER A 432 -0.98 8.48 -31.01
C SER A 432 -0.69 7.45 -29.91
N LYS A 433 0.12 6.42 -30.22
CA LYS A 433 0.54 5.36 -29.29
C LYS A 433 1.33 5.89 -28.09
N TYR A 434 2.08 6.97 -28.27
CA TYR A 434 2.95 7.57 -27.26
C TYR A 434 2.27 8.74 -26.52
N GLY A 435 1.05 9.09 -26.92
CA GLY A 435 0.34 10.23 -26.38
C GLY A 435 -0.06 10.07 -24.91
N ILE A 436 0.10 11.14 -24.14
CA ILE A 436 -0.49 11.31 -22.82
C ILE A 436 -2.01 11.38 -22.96
N ILE A 437 -2.52 12.00 -24.02
CA ILE A 437 -3.95 12.03 -24.36
C ILE A 437 -4.19 11.03 -25.50
N THR A 438 -5.02 10.02 -25.22
CA THR A 438 -5.36 8.95 -26.17
C THR A 438 -6.87 8.74 -26.26
N GLU A 439 -7.34 8.15 -27.35
CA GLU A 439 -8.72 7.69 -27.44
C GLU A 439 -9.00 6.56 -26.44
N ASN A 440 -10.25 6.47 -25.97
CA ASN A 440 -10.70 5.36 -25.14
C ASN A 440 -10.97 4.14 -26.05
N PRO A 441 -10.26 3.02 -25.85
CA PRO A 441 -10.40 1.85 -26.70
C PRO A 441 -11.80 1.20 -26.65
N TRP A 442 -12.60 1.51 -25.62
CA TRP A 442 -13.95 0.97 -25.42
C TRP A 442 -15.05 1.95 -25.83
N GLN A 443 -14.72 3.24 -25.99
CA GLN A 443 -15.66 4.33 -26.31
C GLN A 443 -14.94 5.39 -27.14
N LYS A 444 -14.86 5.21 -28.45
CA LYS A 444 -14.01 6.03 -29.34
C LYS A 444 -14.22 7.55 -29.21
N ASP A 445 -15.43 8.00 -28.92
CA ASP A 445 -15.76 9.43 -28.74
C ASP A 445 -15.24 10.05 -27.43
N VAL A 446 -14.64 9.23 -26.54
CA VAL A 446 -14.11 9.67 -25.25
C VAL A 446 -12.58 9.67 -25.30
N LYS A 447 -11.96 10.82 -25.07
CA LYS A 447 -10.51 10.93 -24.87
C LYS A 447 -10.15 10.71 -23.39
N LEU A 448 -9.03 10.03 -23.15
CA LEU A 448 -8.48 9.74 -21.83
C LEU A 448 -7.10 10.37 -21.67
N ILE A 449 -6.78 10.79 -20.46
CA ILE A 449 -5.47 11.26 -20.02
C ILE A 449 -4.80 10.12 -19.27
N ASN A 450 -3.66 9.65 -19.76
CA ASN A 450 -2.86 8.61 -19.14
C ASN A 450 -1.91 9.22 -18.11
N MET A 451 -2.27 9.10 -16.82
CA MET A 451 -1.50 9.71 -15.73
C MET A 451 -0.12 9.07 -15.55
N ALA A 452 0.03 7.80 -15.92
CA ALA A 452 1.33 7.16 -15.86
C ALA A 452 2.28 7.74 -16.92
N PHE A 453 1.80 8.01 -18.13
CA PHE A 453 2.61 8.60 -19.20
C PHE A 453 2.99 10.05 -18.87
N LEU A 454 2.05 10.83 -18.33
CA LEU A 454 2.34 12.18 -17.82
C LEU A 454 3.44 12.15 -16.75
N ALA A 455 3.42 11.19 -15.83
CA ALA A 455 4.46 11.05 -14.81
C ALA A 455 5.82 10.67 -15.40
N VAL A 456 5.87 9.73 -16.35
CA VAL A 456 7.12 9.32 -17.03
C VAL A 456 7.75 10.49 -17.80
N VAL A 457 6.92 11.25 -18.53
CA VAL A 457 7.38 12.42 -19.31
C VAL A 457 7.85 13.54 -18.38
N GLY A 458 7.06 13.86 -17.34
CA GLY A 458 7.28 14.98 -16.42
C GLY A 458 8.25 14.74 -15.26
N SER A 459 8.93 13.60 -15.19
CA SER A 459 9.89 13.27 -14.11
C SER A 459 11.29 12.98 -14.63
N LYS A 460 12.30 13.20 -13.79
CA LYS A 460 13.71 12.86 -14.10
C LYS A 460 14.03 11.37 -13.94
N ALA A 461 13.24 10.64 -13.15
CA ALA A 461 13.49 9.25 -12.85
C ALA A 461 12.18 8.49 -12.64
N VAL A 462 12.16 7.25 -13.12
CA VAL A 462 11.06 6.30 -13.01
C VAL A 462 11.60 5.03 -12.40
N ASN A 463 10.97 4.49 -11.35
CA ASN A 463 11.42 3.23 -10.77
C ASN A 463 10.29 2.25 -10.47
N GLY A 464 10.61 0.96 -10.61
CA GLY A 464 9.84 -0.14 -10.05
C GLY A 464 10.27 -0.49 -8.62
N VAL A 465 9.59 -1.48 -8.03
CA VAL A 465 9.64 -1.80 -6.60
C VAL A 465 10.13 -3.21 -6.24
N ALA A 466 10.60 -3.94 -7.26
CA ALA A 466 11.31 -5.22 -7.16
C ALA A 466 12.03 -5.43 -8.50
N ALA A 467 13.10 -6.23 -8.52
CA ALA A 467 13.92 -6.41 -9.72
C ALA A 467 13.08 -6.85 -10.94
N ILE A 468 12.30 -7.93 -10.80
CA ILE A 468 11.46 -8.45 -11.90
C ILE A 468 10.33 -7.48 -12.26
N HIS A 469 9.78 -6.75 -11.29
CA HIS A 469 8.80 -5.72 -11.58
C HIS A 469 9.38 -4.59 -12.44
N SER A 470 10.61 -4.16 -12.14
CA SER A 470 11.32 -3.18 -12.96
C SER A 470 11.60 -3.71 -14.37
N GLU A 471 11.86 -5.00 -14.55
CA GLU A 471 11.97 -5.59 -15.90
C GLU A 471 10.61 -5.63 -16.61
N ILE A 472 9.51 -6.01 -15.93
CA ILE A 472 8.15 -5.93 -16.50
C ILE A 472 7.80 -4.50 -16.94
N ILE A 473 8.21 -3.49 -16.16
CA ILE A 473 8.06 -2.09 -16.52
C ILE A 473 8.76 -1.79 -17.86
N LYS A 474 10.02 -2.23 -18.02
CA LYS A 474 10.83 -1.98 -19.21
C LYS A 474 10.39 -2.81 -20.42
N ASP A 475 9.90 -4.01 -20.20
CA ASP A 475 9.60 -4.95 -21.29
C ASP A 475 8.15 -4.89 -21.76
N THR A 476 7.24 -4.43 -20.90
CA THR A 476 5.79 -4.46 -21.17
C THR A 476 5.12 -3.11 -20.93
N ILE A 477 5.16 -2.57 -19.71
CA ILE A 477 4.28 -1.46 -19.32
C ILE A 477 4.69 -0.13 -19.97
N PHE A 478 5.98 0.17 -19.93
CA PHE A 478 6.57 1.40 -20.47
C PHE A 478 7.66 1.07 -21.50
N LYS A 479 7.53 -0.06 -22.20
CA LYS A 479 8.51 -0.52 -23.19
C LYS A 479 8.93 0.57 -24.17
N ASP A 480 7.93 1.18 -24.79
CA ASP A 480 8.12 2.24 -25.76
C ASP A 480 8.85 3.45 -25.16
N PHE A 481 8.51 3.84 -23.92
CA PHE A 481 9.19 4.94 -23.21
C PHE A 481 10.61 4.57 -22.78
N TYR A 482 10.86 3.31 -22.42
CA TYR A 482 12.19 2.82 -22.06
C TYR A 482 13.12 2.79 -23.28
N GLU A 483 12.61 2.42 -24.46
CA GLU A 483 13.38 2.50 -25.71
C GLU A 483 13.81 3.94 -26.05
N ILE A 484 13.00 4.93 -25.68
CA ILE A 484 13.25 6.35 -25.96
C ILE A 484 14.12 7.01 -24.87
N MET A 485 13.86 6.74 -23.59
CA MET A 485 14.53 7.36 -22.43
C MET A 485 15.05 6.31 -21.43
N PRO A 486 15.97 5.43 -21.84
CA PRO A 486 16.39 4.29 -21.01
C PRO A 486 17.03 4.70 -19.68
N GLU A 487 17.69 5.86 -19.64
CA GLU A 487 18.37 6.40 -18.46
C GLU A 487 17.44 6.76 -17.30
N LYS A 488 16.15 6.98 -17.57
CA LYS A 488 15.16 7.29 -16.52
C LYS A 488 14.81 6.07 -15.67
N PHE A 489 14.88 4.86 -16.23
CA PHE A 489 14.28 3.68 -15.63
C PHE A 489 15.22 2.94 -14.68
N GLN A 490 14.81 2.85 -13.42
CA GLN A 490 15.57 2.24 -12.34
C GLN A 490 14.77 1.15 -11.59
N ASN A 491 15.44 0.49 -10.65
CA ASN A 491 14.81 -0.35 -9.63
C ASN A 491 15.11 0.22 -8.24
N LYS A 492 14.12 0.16 -7.35
CA LYS A 492 14.32 0.33 -5.91
C LYS A 492 13.44 -0.70 -5.20
N THR A 493 14.01 -1.89 -4.99
CA THR A 493 13.32 -2.96 -4.28
C THR A 493 12.78 -2.47 -2.94
N ASN A 494 11.51 -2.73 -2.66
CA ASN A 494 10.87 -2.32 -1.41
C ASN A 494 11.61 -2.84 -0.16
N GLY A 495 11.27 -2.24 0.97
CA GLY A 495 11.73 -2.68 2.28
C GLY A 495 10.73 -2.30 3.36
N VAL A 496 10.89 -2.89 4.54
CA VAL A 496 10.11 -2.57 5.74
C VAL A 496 11.04 -2.21 6.89
N THR A 497 10.60 -1.32 7.78
CA THR A 497 11.44 -0.92 8.91
C THR A 497 11.65 -2.10 9.87
N PRO A 498 12.90 -2.52 10.13
CA PRO A 498 13.21 -3.60 11.08
C PRO A 498 12.85 -3.21 12.52
N ARG A 499 12.75 -1.90 12.79
CA ARG A 499 12.33 -1.42 14.09
C ARG A 499 10.91 -1.88 14.43
N ARG A 500 9.90 -1.47 13.65
CA ARG A 500 8.50 -1.87 13.91
C ARG A 500 8.28 -3.34 13.66
N TRP A 501 8.81 -3.87 12.56
CA TRP A 501 8.44 -5.19 12.07
C TRP A 501 9.34 -6.33 12.55
N LEU A 502 10.29 -6.06 13.45
CA LEU A 502 11.06 -7.10 14.14
C LEU A 502 11.33 -6.69 15.59
N ALA A 503 11.99 -5.54 15.82
CA ALA A 503 12.44 -5.17 17.16
C ALA A 503 11.29 -4.87 18.14
N TRP A 504 10.26 -4.15 17.71
CA TRP A 504 9.17 -3.68 18.58
C TRP A 504 7.99 -4.63 18.64
N CYS A 505 7.60 -5.23 17.50
CA CYS A 505 6.50 -6.19 17.48
C CYS A 505 6.88 -7.53 18.12
N ASN A 506 8.17 -7.90 18.10
CA ASN A 506 8.66 -9.17 18.61
C ASN A 506 9.85 -9.00 19.57
N PRO A 507 9.64 -8.36 20.74
CA PRO A 507 10.73 -8.01 21.66
C PRO A 507 11.47 -9.24 22.21
N LYS A 508 10.80 -10.40 22.32
CA LYS A 508 11.44 -11.66 22.74
C LYS A 508 12.42 -12.18 21.69
N LEU A 509 12.04 -12.14 20.41
CA LEU A 509 12.94 -12.48 19.31
C LEU A 509 14.08 -11.46 19.19
N ALA A 510 13.77 -10.17 19.30
CA ALA A 510 14.77 -9.11 19.28
C ALA A 510 15.84 -9.27 20.37
N ALA A 511 15.42 -9.66 21.58
CA ALA A 511 16.34 -9.96 22.69
C ALA A 511 17.21 -11.18 22.39
N LEU A 512 16.62 -12.27 21.86
CA LEU A 512 17.36 -13.47 21.48
C LEU A 512 18.40 -13.18 20.38
N ILE A 513 18.03 -12.39 19.35
CA ILE A 513 18.96 -11.96 18.29
C ILE A 513 20.09 -11.14 18.89
N THR A 514 19.78 -10.17 19.76
CA THR A 514 20.76 -9.31 20.41
C THR A 514 21.74 -10.10 21.29
N GLU A 515 21.25 -11.05 22.10
CA GLU A 515 22.08 -11.94 22.91
C GLU A 515 23.01 -12.78 22.02
N THR A 516 22.49 -13.30 20.90
CA THR A 516 23.21 -14.23 20.02
C THR A 516 24.27 -13.54 19.16
N LEU A 517 23.97 -12.32 18.68
CA LEU A 517 24.91 -11.51 17.90
C LEU A 517 25.84 -10.67 18.79
N GLY A 518 25.56 -10.57 20.09
CA GLY A 518 26.32 -9.78 21.05
C GLY A 518 26.13 -8.26 20.92
N THR A 519 25.15 -7.80 20.13
CA THR A 519 24.90 -6.38 19.85
C THR A 519 23.46 -6.14 19.43
N ASP A 520 22.90 -4.96 19.73
CA ASP A 520 21.60 -4.49 19.24
C ASP A 520 21.73 -3.62 17.96
N ALA A 521 22.96 -3.46 17.45
CA ALA A 521 23.26 -2.67 16.26
C ALA A 521 22.52 -3.19 15.01
N TRP A 522 22.13 -4.46 14.98
CA TRP A 522 21.36 -5.06 13.87
C TRP A 522 20.03 -4.34 13.59
N ILE A 523 19.50 -3.58 14.56
CA ILE A 523 18.28 -2.79 14.38
C ILE A 523 18.47 -1.69 13.32
N ASN A 524 19.68 -1.12 13.19
CA ASN A 524 20.05 -0.17 12.13
C ASN A 524 20.94 -0.80 11.05
N GLU A 525 21.73 -1.82 11.40
CA GLU A 525 22.62 -2.54 10.50
C GLU A 525 22.09 -3.95 10.24
N THR A 526 20.97 -4.05 9.52
CA THR A 526 20.24 -5.31 9.34
C THR A 526 21.03 -6.41 8.63
N THR A 527 22.14 -6.08 7.98
CA THR A 527 23.07 -7.06 7.40
C THR A 527 23.70 -7.98 8.47
N LEU A 528 23.78 -7.53 9.73
CA LEU A 528 24.28 -8.32 10.85
C LEU A 528 23.40 -9.55 11.15
N LEU A 529 22.13 -9.56 10.73
CA LEU A 529 21.24 -10.72 10.88
C LEU A 529 21.80 -11.98 10.21
N ALA A 530 22.63 -11.84 9.18
CA ALA A 530 23.29 -12.97 8.52
C ALA A 530 24.16 -13.80 9.48
N GLY A 531 24.63 -13.20 10.58
CA GLY A 531 25.38 -13.89 11.63
C GLY A 531 24.58 -14.99 12.35
N LEU A 532 23.25 -15.00 12.25
CA LEU A 532 22.39 -16.06 12.82
C LEU A 532 22.54 -17.40 12.08
N ARG A 533 23.03 -17.41 10.83
CA ARG A 533 23.19 -18.64 10.02
C ARG A 533 24.04 -19.70 10.72
N GLN A 534 25.08 -19.30 11.47
CA GLN A 534 25.97 -20.23 12.16
C GLN A 534 25.30 -20.98 13.34
N TYR A 535 24.16 -20.48 13.83
CA TYR A 535 23.40 -21.07 14.92
C TYR A 535 22.18 -21.86 14.43
N ALA A 536 21.93 -21.90 13.11
CA ALA A 536 20.73 -22.52 12.55
C ALA A 536 20.59 -24.01 12.92
N ASP A 537 21.71 -24.72 13.10
CA ASP A 537 21.77 -26.14 13.47
C ASP A 537 22.02 -26.36 14.99
N ASP A 538 22.22 -25.29 15.77
CA ASP A 538 22.45 -25.38 17.22
C ASP A 538 21.14 -25.74 17.96
N LYS A 539 21.10 -26.91 18.60
CA LYS A 539 19.91 -27.42 19.29
C LYS A 539 19.47 -26.57 20.49
N ALA A 540 20.40 -25.97 21.22
CA ALA A 540 20.06 -25.08 22.33
C ALA A 540 19.47 -23.77 21.80
N PHE A 541 20.02 -23.23 20.70
CA PHE A 541 19.47 -22.06 20.04
C PHE A 541 18.09 -22.33 19.43
N GLN A 542 17.91 -23.45 18.72
CA GLN A 542 16.62 -23.89 18.19
C GLN A 542 15.55 -24.04 19.28
N ALA A 543 15.92 -24.54 20.47
CA ALA A 543 15.00 -24.64 21.60
C ALA A 543 14.54 -23.25 22.10
N LYS A 544 15.46 -22.30 22.24
CA LYS A 544 15.13 -20.89 22.57
C LYS A 544 14.24 -20.27 21.50
N TRP A 545 14.56 -20.49 20.21
CA TRP A 545 13.78 -19.98 19.07
C TRP A 545 12.34 -20.46 19.08
N ARG A 546 12.12 -21.77 19.27
CA ARG A 546 10.77 -22.36 19.40
C ARG A 546 10.00 -21.80 20.59
N SER A 547 10.66 -21.61 21.74
CA SER A 547 10.03 -21.00 22.92
C SER A 547 9.56 -19.56 22.64
N VAL A 548 10.35 -18.77 21.93
CA VAL A 548 9.97 -17.42 21.48
C VAL A 548 8.74 -17.47 20.56
N LYS A 549 8.74 -18.37 19.57
CA LYS A 549 7.61 -18.54 18.65
C LYS A 549 6.33 -18.97 19.38
N HIS A 550 6.43 -19.95 20.29
CA HIS A 550 5.29 -20.39 21.09
C HIS A 550 4.69 -19.25 21.92
N ALA A 551 5.52 -18.44 22.57
CA ALA A 551 5.05 -17.27 23.31
C ALA A 551 4.35 -16.23 22.41
N ALA A 552 4.80 -16.07 21.16
CA ALA A 552 4.13 -15.21 20.20
C ALA A 552 2.76 -15.77 19.77
N LYS A 553 2.64 -17.10 19.62
CA LYS A 553 1.37 -17.79 19.34
C LYS A 553 0.38 -17.66 20.49
N GLU A 554 0.83 -17.77 21.74
CA GLU A 554 -0.01 -17.52 22.92
C GLU A 554 -0.59 -16.10 22.92
N LYS A 555 0.24 -15.10 22.63
CA LYS A 555 -0.20 -13.70 22.52
C LYS A 555 -1.22 -13.51 21.39
N LEU A 556 -0.97 -14.13 20.24
CA LEU A 556 -1.90 -14.08 19.11
C LEU A 556 -3.23 -14.78 19.41
N SER A 557 -3.20 -15.97 20.00
CA SER A 557 -4.40 -16.68 20.44
C SER A 557 -5.21 -15.84 21.42
N ALA A 558 -4.56 -15.22 22.41
CA ALA A 558 -5.20 -14.32 23.36
C ALA A 558 -5.84 -13.09 22.68
N LYS A 559 -5.16 -12.47 21.71
CA LYS A 559 -5.70 -11.33 20.94
C LYS A 559 -6.92 -11.75 20.11
N ILE A 560 -6.88 -12.91 19.44
CA ILE A 560 -8.02 -13.42 18.66
C ILE A 560 -9.19 -13.79 19.58
N LYS A 561 -8.93 -14.40 20.74
CA LYS A 561 -9.95 -14.67 21.75
C LYS A 561 -10.62 -13.39 22.24
N ALA A 562 -9.85 -12.35 22.51
CA ALA A 562 -10.39 -11.05 22.95
C ALA A 562 -11.25 -10.38 21.86
N LEU A 563 -10.89 -10.56 20.57
CA LEU A 563 -11.60 -9.94 19.44
C LEU A 563 -12.86 -10.70 19.01
N MET A 564 -12.81 -12.03 19.04
CA MET A 564 -13.81 -12.88 18.40
C MET A 564 -14.46 -13.89 19.36
N GLY A 565 -13.96 -14.02 20.60
CA GLY A 565 -14.40 -15.05 21.54
C GLY A 565 -13.97 -16.47 21.16
N VAL A 566 -13.04 -16.62 20.22
CA VAL A 566 -12.58 -17.93 19.73
C VAL A 566 -11.29 -18.33 20.44
N ASP A 567 -11.32 -19.47 21.13
CA ASP A 567 -10.13 -20.12 21.68
C ASP A 567 -9.38 -20.88 20.59
N LEU A 568 -8.10 -20.55 20.40
CA LEU A 568 -7.23 -21.23 19.44
C LEU A 568 -6.13 -22.01 20.17
N PRO A 569 -5.94 -23.31 19.86
CA PRO A 569 -4.82 -24.08 20.38
C PRO A 569 -3.49 -23.48 19.89
N THR A 570 -2.40 -23.63 20.65
CA THR A 570 -1.08 -23.03 20.34
C THR A 570 -0.04 -24.03 19.86
N ASP A 571 -0.26 -25.33 20.02
CA ASP A 571 0.61 -26.38 19.47
C ASP A 571 0.50 -26.55 17.94
N PRO A 572 -0.68 -26.44 17.32
CA PRO A 572 -0.85 -26.60 15.87
C PRO A 572 -0.09 -25.58 15.03
N LEU A 573 0.22 -25.91 13.78
CA LEU A 573 0.83 -24.98 12.82
C LEU A 573 -0.07 -23.74 12.61
N TYR A 574 0.47 -22.53 12.81
CA TYR A 574 -0.22 -21.28 12.48
C TYR A 574 0.06 -20.86 11.04
N ASP A 575 -0.94 -21.07 10.17
CA ASP A 575 -0.92 -20.82 8.72
C ASP A 575 -1.75 -19.57 8.38
N VAL A 576 -1.11 -18.53 7.87
CA VAL A 576 -1.68 -17.18 7.81
C VAL A 576 -1.75 -16.64 6.38
N GLN A 577 -2.91 -16.12 5.97
CA GLN A 577 -3.08 -15.32 4.75
C GLN A 577 -3.73 -13.97 5.06
N ILE A 578 -2.89 -12.95 5.26
CA ILE A 578 -3.33 -11.58 5.62
C ILE A 578 -2.96 -10.56 4.55
N LYS A 579 -3.94 -10.13 3.76
CA LYS A 579 -3.79 -9.15 2.68
C LYS A 579 -5.16 -8.72 2.18
N ARG A 580 -5.23 -7.63 1.40
CA ARG A 580 -6.46 -7.20 0.71
C ARG A 580 -7.13 -8.40 0.03
N ILE A 581 -8.45 -8.52 0.19
CA ILE A 581 -9.22 -9.61 -0.41
C ILE A 581 -9.45 -9.28 -1.88
N HIS A 582 -8.94 -10.14 -2.76
CA HIS A 582 -9.02 -9.96 -4.21
C HIS A 582 -8.84 -11.32 -4.89
N GLU A 583 -9.52 -11.53 -6.01
CA GLU A 583 -9.41 -12.78 -6.78
C GLU A 583 -7.96 -13.14 -7.16
N TYR A 584 -7.12 -12.19 -7.62
CA TYR A 584 -5.71 -12.46 -7.96
C TYR A 584 -4.81 -12.78 -6.76
N LYS A 585 -5.20 -12.41 -5.54
CA LYS A 585 -4.48 -12.77 -4.30
C LYS A 585 -4.83 -14.19 -3.81
N ARG A 586 -5.84 -14.80 -4.44
CA ARG A 586 -6.26 -16.20 -4.33
C ARG A 586 -6.51 -16.70 -2.91
N GLN A 587 -7.14 -15.88 -2.05
CA GLN A 587 -7.75 -16.42 -0.82
C GLN A 587 -8.75 -17.55 -1.12
N TYR A 588 -9.35 -17.53 -2.33
CA TYR A 588 -10.22 -18.59 -2.80
C TYR A 588 -9.49 -19.93 -3.02
N LEU A 589 -8.26 -19.92 -3.57
CA LEU A 589 -7.43 -21.12 -3.69
C LEU A 589 -7.14 -21.75 -2.31
N ASN A 590 -6.74 -20.91 -1.36
CA ASN A 590 -6.46 -21.36 0.01
C ASN A 590 -7.70 -21.99 0.66
N ILE A 591 -8.85 -21.31 0.67
CA ILE A 591 -10.05 -21.87 1.31
C ILE A 591 -10.54 -23.16 0.64
N LEU A 592 -10.40 -23.31 -0.68
CA LEU A 592 -10.71 -24.57 -1.36
C LEU A 592 -9.82 -25.74 -0.90
N SER A 593 -8.53 -25.49 -0.67
CA SER A 593 -7.62 -26.51 -0.10
C SER A 593 -8.03 -26.92 1.31
N LEU A 594 -8.51 -25.97 2.13
CA LEU A 594 -8.96 -26.24 3.49
C LEU A 594 -10.30 -26.98 3.52
N ILE A 595 -11.21 -26.70 2.59
CA ILE A 595 -12.43 -27.49 2.39
C ILE A 595 -12.08 -28.94 2.07
N TYR A 596 -11.08 -29.16 1.20
CA TYR A 596 -10.62 -30.51 0.90
C TYR A 596 -9.93 -31.17 2.11
N ARG A 597 -9.08 -30.44 2.87
CA ARG A 597 -8.48 -30.96 4.12
C ARG A 597 -9.56 -31.36 5.12
N TYR A 598 -10.60 -30.55 5.29
CA TYR A 598 -11.75 -30.91 6.13
C TYR A 598 -12.41 -32.21 5.67
N HIS A 599 -12.64 -32.37 4.36
CA HIS A 599 -13.15 -33.63 3.81
C HIS A 599 -12.25 -34.82 4.14
N ALA A 600 -10.94 -34.68 3.93
CA ALA A 600 -9.96 -35.72 4.20
C ALA A 600 -9.96 -36.15 5.69
N ILE A 601 -10.05 -35.19 6.62
CA ILE A 601 -10.17 -35.47 8.05
C ILE A 601 -11.43 -36.30 8.34
N LYS A 602 -12.58 -35.92 7.77
CA LYS A 602 -13.87 -36.60 8.01
C LYS A 602 -13.88 -38.03 7.49
N THR A 603 -13.16 -38.30 6.40
CA THR A 603 -13.11 -39.63 5.78
C THR A 603 -11.97 -40.50 6.28
N ALA A 604 -10.98 -39.91 6.94
CA ALA A 604 -9.83 -40.62 7.47
C ALA A 604 -10.19 -41.54 8.64
N SER A 605 -9.51 -42.68 8.71
CA SER A 605 -9.52 -43.56 9.88
C SER A 605 -8.92 -42.87 11.10
N PRO A 606 -9.22 -43.32 12.34
CA PRO A 606 -8.58 -42.76 13.53
C PRO A 606 -7.04 -42.78 13.47
N GLU A 607 -6.45 -43.83 12.90
CA GLU A 607 -5.00 -43.97 12.74
C GLU A 607 -4.42 -43.00 11.70
N GLU A 608 -5.17 -42.70 10.64
CA GLU A 608 -4.80 -41.71 9.64
C GLU A 608 -4.89 -40.29 10.20
N ARG A 609 -5.97 -39.97 10.94
CA ARG A 609 -6.14 -38.67 11.61
C ARG A 609 -5.01 -38.39 12.60
N ALA A 610 -4.57 -39.40 13.35
CA ALA A 610 -3.48 -39.26 14.32
C ALA A 610 -2.12 -38.87 13.69
N LYS A 611 -1.96 -39.06 12.37
CA LYS A 611 -0.74 -38.69 11.62
C LYS A 611 -0.85 -37.34 10.91
N MET A 612 -2.05 -36.76 10.84
CA MET A 612 -2.26 -35.46 10.20
C MET A 612 -1.70 -34.34 11.07
N VAL A 613 -1.08 -33.34 10.45
CA VAL A 613 -0.55 -32.17 11.16
C VAL A 613 -1.71 -31.26 11.58
N PRO A 614 -1.89 -30.96 12.88
CA PRO A 614 -2.88 -29.99 13.34
C PRO A 614 -2.58 -28.60 12.78
N ARG A 615 -3.62 -27.88 12.33
CA ARG A 615 -3.45 -26.55 11.73
C ARG A 615 -4.50 -25.54 12.20
N VAL A 616 -4.04 -24.32 12.48
CA VAL A 616 -4.87 -23.13 12.67
C VAL A 616 -4.66 -22.24 11.45
N SER A 617 -5.66 -22.15 10.58
CA SER A 617 -5.64 -21.31 9.39
C SER A 617 -6.30 -19.97 9.66
N ILE A 618 -5.55 -18.88 9.48
CA ILE A 618 -5.94 -17.52 9.84
C ILE A 618 -5.99 -16.66 8.58
N PHE A 619 -7.17 -16.18 8.23
CA PHE A 619 -7.39 -15.19 7.18
C PHE A 619 -7.56 -13.80 7.78
N GLY A 620 -7.21 -12.78 7.01
CA GLY A 620 -7.54 -11.40 7.34
C GLY A 620 -7.34 -10.46 6.17
N GLY A 621 -8.11 -9.38 6.14
CA GLY A 621 -8.05 -8.41 5.05
C GLY A 621 -9.39 -7.77 4.77
N LYS A 622 -9.37 -6.65 4.04
CA LYS A 622 -10.57 -5.90 3.66
C LYS A 622 -10.88 -6.15 2.18
N ALA A 623 -12.14 -6.43 1.88
CA ALA A 623 -12.67 -6.40 0.51
C ALA A 623 -13.14 -4.98 0.19
N ALA A 624 -12.87 -4.45 -1.01
CA ALA A 624 -13.43 -3.16 -1.40
C ALA A 624 -14.97 -3.23 -1.40
N SER A 625 -15.64 -2.15 -0.99
CA SER A 625 -17.09 -2.13 -0.75
C SER A 625 -17.92 -2.52 -1.99
N ALA A 626 -17.48 -2.10 -3.18
CA ALA A 626 -18.13 -2.42 -4.45
C ALA A 626 -17.71 -3.78 -5.05
N TYR A 627 -16.75 -4.48 -4.46
CA TYR A 627 -16.19 -5.71 -5.04
C TYR A 627 -16.92 -6.96 -4.54
N TYR A 628 -17.99 -7.30 -5.25
CA TYR A 628 -18.90 -8.39 -4.88
C TYR A 628 -18.21 -9.76 -4.72
N ALA A 629 -17.37 -10.18 -5.68
CA ALA A 629 -16.66 -11.47 -5.60
C ALA A 629 -15.74 -11.54 -4.36
N ALA A 630 -15.00 -10.47 -4.06
CA ALA A 630 -14.17 -10.40 -2.87
C ALA A 630 -15.00 -10.50 -1.57
N LYS A 631 -16.16 -9.84 -1.48
CA LYS A 631 -17.07 -9.99 -0.32
C LYS A 631 -17.63 -11.41 -0.20
N LYS A 632 -17.93 -12.09 -1.33
CA LYS A 632 -18.33 -13.51 -1.31
C LYS A 632 -17.24 -14.42 -0.76
N ILE A 633 -15.98 -14.18 -1.11
CA ILE A 633 -14.83 -14.95 -0.59
C ILE A 633 -14.72 -14.80 0.92
N VAL A 634 -14.85 -13.58 1.46
CA VAL A 634 -14.90 -13.35 2.92
C VAL A 634 -16.01 -14.16 3.57
N ARG A 635 -17.21 -14.12 2.98
CA ARG A 635 -18.36 -14.89 3.49
C ARG A 635 -18.09 -16.39 3.46
N LEU A 636 -17.54 -16.91 2.36
CA LEU A 636 -17.23 -18.33 2.24
C LEU A 636 -16.26 -18.79 3.33
N ILE A 637 -15.18 -18.03 3.57
CA ILE A 637 -14.21 -18.35 4.63
C ILE A 637 -14.88 -18.44 6.00
N ASN A 638 -15.72 -17.44 6.35
CA ASN A 638 -16.43 -17.44 7.63
C ASN A 638 -17.40 -18.62 7.76
N ARG A 639 -18.13 -18.95 6.68
CA ARG A 639 -19.06 -20.09 6.67
C ARG A 639 -18.37 -21.43 6.80
N VAL A 640 -17.24 -21.62 6.10
CA VAL A 640 -16.41 -22.81 6.23
C VAL A 640 -15.84 -22.91 7.64
N GLY A 641 -15.31 -21.81 8.19
CA GLY A 641 -14.81 -21.76 9.57
C GLY A 641 -15.88 -22.10 10.60
N ALA A 642 -17.11 -21.61 10.46
CA ALA A 642 -18.21 -21.95 11.37
C ALA A 642 -18.52 -23.45 11.38
N VAL A 643 -18.55 -24.10 10.21
CA VAL A 643 -18.78 -25.55 10.11
C VAL A 643 -17.60 -26.34 10.68
N VAL A 644 -16.37 -26.02 10.25
CA VAL A 644 -15.16 -26.75 10.66
C VAL A 644 -14.89 -26.62 12.16
N ASN A 645 -14.98 -25.40 12.71
CA ASN A 645 -14.63 -25.16 14.12
C ASN A 645 -15.64 -25.76 15.10
N SER A 646 -16.87 -26.04 14.66
CA SER A 646 -17.94 -26.65 15.46
C SER A 646 -18.06 -28.17 15.29
N ASP A 647 -17.28 -28.78 14.37
CA ASP A 647 -17.33 -30.21 14.11
C ASP A 647 -16.48 -30.99 15.16
N PRO A 648 -17.10 -31.81 16.02
CA PRO A 648 -16.38 -32.56 17.06
C PRO A 648 -15.47 -33.65 16.48
N ASP A 649 -15.72 -34.15 15.26
CA ASP A 649 -14.87 -35.15 14.62
C ASP A 649 -13.55 -34.54 14.11
N VAL A 650 -13.51 -33.22 13.95
CA VAL A 650 -12.32 -32.45 13.55
C VAL A 650 -11.56 -31.96 14.79
N GLY A 651 -12.27 -31.43 15.80
CA GLY A 651 -11.66 -30.94 17.03
C GLY A 651 -10.59 -29.88 16.76
N ASP A 652 -9.39 -30.08 17.30
CA ASP A 652 -8.24 -29.16 17.15
C ASP A 652 -7.30 -29.54 16.00
N LEU A 653 -7.66 -30.55 15.20
CA LEU A 653 -6.89 -30.94 14.03
C LEU A 653 -6.96 -29.87 12.92
N LEU A 654 -8.06 -29.13 12.84
CA LEU A 654 -8.20 -27.98 11.96
C LEU A 654 -9.09 -26.92 12.58
N LYS A 655 -8.56 -25.69 12.71
CA LYS A 655 -9.34 -24.48 12.97
C LYS A 655 -9.17 -23.50 11.81
N ILE A 656 -10.25 -22.81 11.45
CA ILE A 656 -10.25 -21.77 10.41
C ILE A 656 -10.91 -20.52 10.96
N VAL A 657 -10.20 -19.40 10.95
CA VAL A 657 -10.71 -18.12 11.44
C VAL A 657 -10.47 -17.00 10.43
N PHE A 658 -11.41 -16.05 10.37
CA PHE A 658 -11.24 -14.80 9.65
C PHE A 658 -11.15 -13.67 10.68
N VAL A 659 -9.98 -13.09 10.85
CA VAL A 659 -9.75 -11.99 11.79
C VAL A 659 -10.27 -10.68 11.19
N PRO A 660 -11.27 -10.03 11.79
CA PRO A 660 -11.84 -8.80 11.26
C PRO A 660 -10.88 -7.62 11.43
N ASP A 661 -11.07 -6.60 10.60
CA ASP A 661 -10.43 -5.29 10.67
C ASP A 661 -8.90 -5.30 10.61
N TYR A 662 -8.34 -6.21 9.80
CA TYR A 662 -6.89 -6.29 9.59
C TYR A 662 -6.26 -4.90 9.35
N ASN A 663 -5.32 -4.54 10.22
CA ASN A 663 -4.63 -3.25 10.29
C ASN A 663 -3.21 -3.45 10.89
N VAL A 664 -2.48 -2.38 11.20
CA VAL A 664 -1.11 -2.49 11.76
C VAL A 664 -1.08 -3.09 13.15
N ASP A 665 -1.99 -2.72 14.06
CA ASP A 665 -2.08 -3.35 15.40
C ASP A 665 -2.19 -4.87 15.28
N LEU A 666 -3.14 -5.35 14.47
CA LEU A 666 -3.30 -6.78 14.27
C LEU A 666 -2.08 -7.41 13.62
N ALA A 667 -1.47 -6.76 12.62
CA ALA A 667 -0.26 -7.25 11.99
C ALA A 667 0.92 -7.37 12.96
N GLU A 668 1.05 -6.46 13.94
CA GLU A 668 2.11 -6.48 14.97
C GLU A 668 2.01 -7.70 15.90
N VAL A 669 0.85 -8.35 15.98
CA VAL A 669 0.66 -9.57 16.77
C VAL A 669 0.58 -10.83 15.89
N LEU A 670 -0.08 -10.73 14.73
CA LEU A 670 -0.22 -11.82 13.76
C LEU A 670 1.13 -12.28 13.19
N ILE A 671 1.98 -11.33 12.79
CA ILE A 671 3.24 -11.66 12.11
C ILE A 671 4.22 -12.40 13.04
N PRO A 672 4.46 -11.96 14.28
CA PRO A 672 5.28 -12.72 15.23
C PRO A 672 4.74 -14.12 15.53
N GLY A 673 3.41 -14.28 15.61
CA GLY A 673 2.75 -15.56 15.93
C GLY A 673 2.64 -16.53 14.75
N ALA A 674 2.84 -16.07 13.51
CA ALA A 674 2.74 -16.94 12.33
C ALA A 674 3.98 -17.82 12.16
N GLU A 675 3.77 -19.02 11.64
CA GLU A 675 4.82 -19.99 11.32
C GLU A 675 4.90 -20.25 9.81
N LEU A 676 3.75 -20.26 9.14
CA LEU A 676 3.63 -20.26 7.69
C LEU A 676 2.80 -19.07 7.22
N SER A 677 3.25 -18.38 6.17
CA SER A 677 2.48 -17.31 5.53
C SER A 677 2.26 -17.58 4.04
N GLN A 678 1.07 -17.24 3.57
CA GLN A 678 0.63 -17.52 2.21
C GLN A 678 0.74 -16.30 1.31
N HIS A 679 1.65 -16.38 0.34
CA HIS A 679 1.91 -15.35 -0.66
C HIS A 679 1.66 -15.93 -2.05
N ILE A 680 0.39 -16.28 -2.27
CA ILE A 680 -0.07 -17.17 -3.34
C ILE A 680 -0.76 -16.42 -4.48
N SER A 681 -0.33 -15.21 -4.83
CA SER A 681 -0.98 -14.48 -5.93
C SER A 681 -0.73 -15.18 -7.28
N THR A 682 -1.58 -14.97 -8.28
CA THR A 682 -1.30 -15.48 -9.64
C THR A 682 0.02 -14.89 -10.13
N ALA A 683 0.95 -15.70 -10.65
CA ALA A 683 2.27 -15.20 -11.01
C ALA A 683 2.18 -14.06 -12.05
N GLY A 684 2.98 -13.01 -11.86
CA GLY A 684 2.95 -11.79 -12.68
C GLY A 684 1.91 -10.75 -12.23
N THR A 685 1.24 -10.94 -11.08
CA THR A 685 0.23 -9.98 -10.59
C THR A 685 0.68 -9.18 -9.35
N GLU A 686 1.74 -9.60 -8.66
CA GLU A 686 2.36 -8.84 -7.57
C GLU A 686 3.61 -8.09 -8.04
N ALA A 687 3.62 -6.77 -7.86
CA ALA A 687 4.81 -5.96 -8.09
C ALA A 687 5.94 -6.25 -7.07
N SER A 688 5.57 -6.59 -5.83
CA SER A 688 6.51 -6.80 -4.72
C SER A 688 5.82 -7.62 -3.63
N GLY A 689 5.62 -7.07 -2.43
CA GLY A 689 4.93 -7.72 -1.32
C GLY A 689 5.63 -7.44 0.00
N THR A 690 5.29 -6.33 0.65
CA THR A 690 5.96 -5.92 1.89
C THR A 690 5.58 -6.77 3.11
N SER A 691 4.42 -7.46 3.10
CA SER A 691 4.11 -8.41 4.19
C SER A 691 4.99 -9.65 4.15
N ASN A 692 5.40 -10.10 2.95
CA ASN A 692 6.30 -11.24 2.75
C ASN A 692 7.61 -11.00 3.53
N MET A 693 8.15 -9.78 3.41
CA MET A 693 9.38 -9.35 4.08
C MET A 693 9.23 -9.38 5.62
N LYS A 694 8.08 -8.93 6.15
CA LYS A 694 7.82 -8.91 7.60
C LYS A 694 7.73 -10.33 8.18
N PHE A 695 7.08 -11.24 7.45
CA PHE A 695 7.02 -12.64 7.84
C PHE A 695 8.42 -13.27 7.84
N ALA A 696 9.22 -13.02 6.79
CA ALA A 696 10.60 -13.51 6.74
C ALA A 696 11.46 -12.97 7.89
N MET A 697 11.36 -11.68 8.22
CA MET A 697 12.05 -11.09 9.38
C MET A 697 11.73 -11.82 10.70
N ASN A 698 10.48 -12.31 10.87
CA ASN A 698 10.02 -13.00 12.08
C ASN A 698 10.14 -14.53 12.01
N GLY A 699 10.92 -15.05 11.06
CA GLY A 699 11.17 -16.48 10.89
C GLY A 699 9.93 -17.25 10.45
N CYS A 700 8.95 -16.59 9.85
CA CYS A 700 7.78 -17.26 9.27
C CYS A 700 8.13 -17.74 7.86
N LEU A 701 7.93 -19.03 7.60
CA LEU A 701 8.18 -19.65 6.30
C LEU A 701 7.11 -19.22 5.30
N ILE A 702 7.43 -19.28 4.01
CA ILE A 702 6.52 -18.86 2.94
C ILE A 702 6.14 -20.06 2.07
N ILE A 703 4.83 -20.18 1.82
CA ILE A 703 4.27 -20.89 0.66
C ILE A 703 3.78 -19.85 -0.36
N GLY A 704 4.22 -19.98 -1.61
CA GLY A 704 3.98 -18.94 -2.59
C GLY A 704 4.34 -19.31 -4.02
N THR A 705 3.83 -18.50 -4.94
CA THR A 705 4.28 -18.47 -6.34
C THR A 705 5.60 -17.73 -6.46
N MET A 706 6.35 -18.00 -7.54
CA MET A 706 7.51 -17.17 -7.91
C MET A 706 7.02 -15.85 -8.52
N ASP A 707 6.54 -14.96 -7.64
CA ASP A 707 5.94 -13.68 -7.97
C ASP A 707 6.37 -12.58 -6.98
N GLY A 708 6.53 -11.36 -7.47
CA GLY A 708 6.93 -10.19 -6.68
C GLY A 708 8.12 -10.46 -5.74
N ALA A 709 7.96 -10.10 -4.45
CA ALA A 709 9.02 -10.19 -3.43
C ALA A 709 9.39 -11.62 -3.04
N ASN A 710 8.58 -12.65 -3.37
CA ASN A 710 8.94 -14.04 -3.07
C ASN A 710 10.24 -14.45 -3.76
N ILE A 711 10.51 -13.88 -4.93
CA ILE A 711 11.67 -14.24 -5.75
C ILE A 711 12.96 -13.79 -5.07
N GLU A 712 13.00 -12.53 -4.62
CA GLU A 712 14.14 -11.97 -3.88
C GLU A 712 14.26 -12.63 -2.50
N ILE A 713 13.15 -12.93 -1.81
CA ILE A 713 13.20 -13.68 -0.53
C ILE A 713 13.83 -15.05 -0.73
N ALA A 714 13.41 -15.80 -1.75
CA ALA A 714 14.01 -17.09 -2.07
C ALA A 714 15.51 -16.98 -2.38
N GLN A 715 15.97 -15.88 -3.00
CA GLN A 715 17.39 -15.64 -3.25
C GLN A 715 18.17 -15.42 -1.95
N GLU A 716 17.63 -14.62 -1.02
CA GLU A 716 18.31 -14.23 0.22
C GLU A 716 18.26 -15.31 1.31
N THR A 717 17.17 -16.08 1.37
CA THR A 717 16.95 -17.12 2.39
C THR A 717 17.29 -18.52 1.90
N GLY A 718 17.57 -18.71 0.59
CA GLY A 718 17.73 -20.00 -0.06
C GLY A 718 16.40 -20.57 -0.58
N LYS A 719 16.35 -20.89 -1.88
CA LYS A 719 15.13 -21.33 -2.58
C LYS A 719 14.58 -22.64 -2.01
N GLU A 720 15.47 -23.53 -1.59
CA GLU A 720 15.13 -24.80 -0.93
C GLU A 720 14.37 -24.62 0.40
N ASN A 721 14.44 -23.42 0.99
CA ASN A 721 13.76 -23.10 2.23
C ASN A 721 12.34 -22.52 2.01
N MET A 722 11.89 -22.34 0.77
CA MET A 722 10.54 -21.85 0.42
C MET A 722 9.70 -22.95 -0.23
N PHE A 723 8.40 -22.98 0.08
CA PHE A 723 7.44 -23.88 -0.55
C PHE A 723 6.89 -23.24 -1.83
N VAL A 724 7.55 -23.51 -2.95
CA VAL A 724 7.20 -22.93 -4.25
C VAL A 724 6.22 -23.81 -5.01
N PHE A 725 5.21 -23.20 -5.62
CA PHE A 725 4.25 -23.87 -6.51
C PHE A 725 3.70 -22.93 -7.59
N GLY A 726 2.98 -23.51 -8.54
CA GLY A 726 2.15 -22.83 -9.52
C GLY A 726 2.87 -22.48 -10.81
N MET A 727 2.10 -21.99 -11.78
CA MET A 727 2.58 -21.58 -13.09
C MET A 727 3.54 -20.38 -13.01
N ASP A 728 4.62 -20.42 -13.80
CA ASP A 728 5.54 -19.28 -13.94
C ASP A 728 4.84 -18.11 -14.66
N ALA A 729 5.19 -16.88 -14.29
CA ALA A 729 4.57 -15.66 -14.83
C ALA A 729 4.59 -15.58 -16.37
N LYS A 730 5.67 -16.05 -17.01
CA LYS A 730 5.84 -16.08 -18.46
C LYS A 730 4.86 -17.02 -19.18
N ASP A 731 4.38 -18.06 -18.50
CA ASP A 731 3.51 -19.09 -19.08
C ASP A 731 2.03 -18.74 -18.91
N VAL A 732 1.70 -17.78 -18.04
CA VAL A 732 0.32 -17.32 -17.77
C VAL A 732 -0.38 -16.78 -19.02
N PRO A 733 0.23 -15.87 -19.83
CA PRO A 733 -0.41 -15.40 -21.07
C PRO A 733 -0.64 -16.55 -22.07
N VAL A 734 0.36 -17.42 -22.24
CA VAL A 734 0.29 -18.58 -23.15
C VAL A 734 -0.83 -19.53 -22.75
N TRP A 735 -1.02 -19.75 -21.45
CA TRP A 735 -2.13 -20.55 -20.94
C TRP A 735 -3.49 -19.92 -21.29
N ARG A 736 -3.64 -18.61 -21.02
CA ARG A 736 -4.89 -17.86 -21.23
C ARG A 736 -5.32 -17.85 -22.69
N GLU A 737 -4.38 -17.70 -23.61
CA GLU A 737 -4.61 -17.64 -25.05
C GLU A 737 -4.75 -19.02 -25.70
N GLY A 738 -3.95 -20.00 -25.29
CA GLY A 738 -3.88 -21.31 -25.93
C GLY A 738 -4.81 -22.36 -25.34
N LYS A 739 -4.51 -22.83 -24.13
CA LYS A 739 -5.06 -24.09 -23.59
C LYS A 739 -6.32 -23.94 -22.75
N ARG A 740 -6.61 -22.72 -22.28
CA ARG A 740 -7.64 -22.47 -21.27
C ARG A 740 -9.04 -22.93 -21.67
N LYS A 741 -9.49 -22.63 -22.90
CA LYS A 741 -10.87 -22.95 -23.35
C LYS A 741 -11.11 -24.46 -23.49
N GLU A 742 -10.06 -25.24 -23.68
CA GLU A 742 -10.14 -26.69 -23.90
C GLU A 742 -9.83 -27.50 -22.63
N TRP A 743 -9.39 -26.86 -21.56
CA TRP A 743 -8.94 -27.52 -20.35
C TRP A 743 -10.11 -28.12 -19.54
N LYS A 744 -10.00 -29.43 -19.26
CA LYS A 744 -11.00 -30.21 -18.52
C LYS A 744 -10.38 -31.12 -17.44
N ASP A 745 -9.07 -31.03 -17.25
CA ASP A 745 -8.32 -31.91 -16.35
C ASP A 745 -8.29 -31.35 -14.92
N TYR A 746 -9.46 -31.29 -14.29
CA TYR A 746 -9.60 -30.80 -12.93
C TYR A 746 -9.12 -31.84 -11.92
N ASP A 747 -8.30 -31.43 -10.95
CA ASP A 747 -7.91 -32.28 -9.83
C ASP A 747 -9.16 -32.81 -9.09
N PRO A 748 -9.30 -34.13 -8.86
CA PRO A 748 -10.44 -34.69 -8.14
C PRO A 748 -10.67 -34.06 -6.76
N ARG A 749 -9.60 -33.61 -6.09
CA ARG A 749 -9.63 -32.92 -4.80
C ARG A 749 -10.28 -31.54 -4.92
N PHE A 750 -9.95 -30.81 -5.99
CA PHE A 750 -10.58 -29.53 -6.35
C PHE A 750 -12.07 -29.71 -6.62
N VAL A 751 -12.42 -30.68 -7.47
CA VAL A 751 -13.82 -31.01 -7.79
C VAL A 751 -14.58 -31.33 -6.50
N LYS A 752 -13.99 -32.13 -5.61
CA LYS A 752 -14.61 -32.47 -4.33
C LYS A 752 -14.85 -31.25 -3.43
N ALA A 753 -13.92 -30.30 -3.40
CA ALA A 753 -14.11 -29.05 -2.66
C ALA A 753 -15.28 -28.22 -3.21
N LEU A 754 -15.39 -28.10 -4.54
CA LEU A 754 -16.52 -27.43 -5.17
C LEU A 754 -17.86 -28.17 -4.93
N ASP A 755 -17.86 -29.49 -4.97
CA ASP A 755 -19.06 -30.30 -4.72
C ASP A 755 -19.59 -30.10 -3.29
N LEU A 756 -18.69 -29.94 -2.30
CA LEU A 756 -19.10 -29.63 -0.93
C LEU A 756 -19.77 -28.25 -0.83
N ILE A 757 -19.29 -27.25 -1.57
CA ILE A 757 -19.95 -25.95 -1.67
C ILE A 757 -21.33 -26.10 -2.33
N LYS A 758 -21.41 -26.80 -3.48
CA LYS A 758 -22.66 -27.03 -4.23
C LYS A 758 -23.70 -27.84 -3.45
N SER A 759 -23.26 -28.73 -2.57
CA SER A 759 -24.14 -29.57 -1.74
C SER A 759 -24.84 -28.80 -0.62
N GLY A 760 -24.45 -27.54 -0.36
CA GLY A 760 -24.96 -26.74 0.74
C GLY A 760 -24.30 -27.01 2.08
N THR A 761 -23.18 -27.76 2.12
CA THR A 761 -22.44 -28.06 3.37
C THR A 761 -22.09 -26.79 4.15
N PHE A 762 -21.82 -25.68 3.47
CA PHE A 762 -21.43 -24.40 4.08
C PHE A 762 -22.54 -23.32 4.06
N GLY A 763 -23.76 -23.65 3.62
CA GLY A 763 -24.92 -22.73 3.59
C GLY A 763 -25.51 -22.51 2.20
N GLU A 764 -25.94 -21.28 1.91
CA GLU A 764 -26.73 -20.89 0.73
C GLU A 764 -26.02 -21.18 -0.61
N VAL A 765 -26.42 -22.27 -1.27
CA VAL A 765 -25.86 -22.74 -2.56
C VAL A 765 -25.93 -21.65 -3.64
N ASP A 766 -27.10 -21.01 -3.78
CA ASP A 766 -27.32 -19.99 -4.81
C ASP A 766 -26.40 -18.77 -4.64
N TYR A 767 -26.07 -18.40 -3.39
CA TYR A 767 -25.19 -17.27 -3.12
C TYR A 767 -23.76 -17.54 -3.61
N PHE A 768 -23.27 -18.77 -3.47
CA PHE A 768 -21.90 -19.14 -3.86
C PHE A 768 -21.78 -19.64 -5.31
N LYS A 769 -22.90 -19.76 -6.03
CA LYS A 769 -22.93 -20.25 -7.42
C LYS A 769 -21.92 -19.55 -8.32
N ASP A 770 -21.91 -18.21 -8.35
CA ASP A 770 -21.00 -17.46 -9.21
C ASP A 770 -19.52 -17.70 -8.87
N LEU A 771 -19.17 -17.87 -7.58
CA LEU A 771 -17.79 -18.19 -7.19
C LEU A 771 -17.38 -19.57 -7.71
N VAL A 772 -18.29 -20.54 -7.63
CA VAL A 772 -18.03 -21.90 -8.12
C VAL A 772 -17.91 -21.90 -9.66
N GLU A 773 -18.82 -21.22 -10.35
CA GLU A 773 -18.81 -21.13 -11.82
C GLU A 773 -17.60 -20.35 -12.35
N SER A 774 -17.12 -19.34 -11.62
CA SER A 774 -15.94 -18.54 -12.02
C SER A 774 -14.68 -19.38 -12.26
N VAL A 775 -14.57 -20.56 -11.63
CA VAL A 775 -13.41 -21.46 -11.70
C VAL A 775 -13.70 -22.85 -12.29
N SER A 776 -14.96 -23.16 -12.61
CA SER A 776 -15.37 -24.49 -13.12
C SER A 776 -16.08 -24.47 -14.47
N VAL A 777 -16.51 -23.29 -14.93
CA VAL A 777 -17.11 -23.09 -16.26
C VAL A 777 -16.17 -22.18 -17.03
N MET A 778 -15.66 -22.66 -18.17
CA MET A 778 -14.76 -21.91 -19.06
C MET A 778 -15.54 -21.42 -20.28
N ASN A 779 -15.95 -20.15 -20.28
CA ASN A 779 -16.60 -19.43 -21.39
C ASN A 779 -16.05 -17.98 -21.47
N ASP A 780 -16.64 -17.13 -22.30
CA ASP A 780 -16.14 -15.76 -22.48
C ASP A 780 -16.35 -14.85 -21.23
N SER A 781 -17.23 -15.22 -20.30
CA SER A 781 -17.55 -14.46 -19.08
C SER A 781 -17.02 -15.08 -17.78
N ASN A 782 -16.85 -16.42 -17.71
CA ASN A 782 -16.28 -17.18 -16.60
C ASN A 782 -15.10 -17.96 -17.13
N ASN A 783 -13.89 -17.70 -16.65
CA ASN A 783 -12.70 -18.21 -17.33
C ASN A 783 -11.49 -18.49 -16.42
N ASP A 784 -11.72 -18.68 -15.11
CA ASP A 784 -10.65 -18.86 -14.11
C ASP A 784 -9.41 -17.99 -14.39
N TRP A 785 -9.63 -16.69 -14.57
CA TRP A 785 -8.58 -15.76 -15.02
C TRP A 785 -7.31 -15.82 -14.15
N PHE A 786 -7.49 -16.14 -12.87
CA PHE A 786 -6.47 -16.16 -11.85
C PHE A 786 -5.89 -17.55 -11.57
N LEU A 787 -6.19 -18.55 -12.40
CA LEU A 787 -5.57 -19.87 -12.36
C LEU A 787 -5.75 -20.56 -10.99
N VAL A 788 -6.96 -20.50 -10.42
CA VAL A 788 -7.27 -21.19 -9.16
C VAL A 788 -7.26 -22.70 -9.37
N ALA A 789 -7.91 -23.19 -10.43
CA ALA A 789 -8.01 -24.61 -10.70
C ALA A 789 -6.72 -25.20 -11.32
N PRO A 790 -6.06 -24.57 -12.31
CA PRO A 790 -4.78 -25.06 -12.86
C PRO A 790 -3.67 -25.22 -11.82
N ASP A 791 -3.54 -24.28 -10.89
CA ASP A 791 -2.49 -24.33 -9.86
C ASP A 791 -2.88 -25.20 -8.65
N PHE A 792 -4.13 -25.68 -8.56
CA PHE A 792 -4.62 -26.38 -7.36
C PHE A 792 -3.81 -27.64 -7.05
N THR A 793 -3.51 -28.46 -8.06
CA THR A 793 -2.74 -29.70 -7.90
C THR A 793 -1.37 -29.44 -7.27
N ASP A 794 -0.67 -28.43 -7.79
CA ASP A 794 0.69 -28.09 -7.38
C ASP A 794 0.70 -27.38 -6.02
N TYR A 795 -0.33 -26.57 -5.75
CA TYR A 795 -0.55 -25.98 -4.43
C TYR A 795 -0.76 -27.04 -3.35
N MET A 796 -1.55 -28.07 -3.64
CA MET A 796 -1.77 -29.18 -2.70
C MET A 796 -0.48 -29.99 -2.46
N ARG A 797 0.35 -30.23 -3.49
CA ARG A 797 1.69 -30.83 -3.31
C ARG A 797 2.53 -30.00 -2.33
N ALA A 798 2.59 -28.68 -2.52
CA ALA A 798 3.34 -27.81 -1.63
C ALA A 798 2.78 -27.80 -0.19
N GLN A 799 1.45 -27.93 -0.02
CA GLN A 799 0.84 -28.10 1.30
C GLN A 799 1.21 -29.44 1.96
N ASP A 800 1.34 -30.52 1.20
CA ASP A 800 1.81 -31.82 1.70
C ASP A 800 3.30 -31.74 2.12
N GLU A 801 4.11 -30.99 1.38
CA GLU A 801 5.51 -30.70 1.75
C GLU A 801 5.63 -29.88 3.03
N VAL A 802 4.74 -28.90 3.24
CA VAL A 802 4.63 -28.15 4.49
C VAL A 802 4.37 -29.09 5.66
N ASP A 803 3.36 -29.98 5.56
CA ASP A 803 3.01 -30.91 6.64
C ASP A 803 4.18 -31.85 6.95
N LYS A 804 4.81 -32.40 5.90
CA LYS A 804 5.98 -33.27 6.04
C LYS A 804 7.13 -32.57 6.75
N LEU A 805 7.40 -31.31 6.41
CA LEU A 805 8.47 -30.53 7.04
C LEU A 805 8.13 -30.16 8.47
N TYR A 806 6.88 -29.76 8.76
CA TYR A 806 6.47 -29.38 10.11
C TYR A 806 6.54 -30.56 11.09
N ALA A 807 6.41 -31.80 10.62
CA ALA A 807 6.69 -32.98 11.43
C ALA A 807 8.16 -33.10 11.87
N ASP A 808 9.10 -32.51 11.12
CA ASP A 808 10.51 -32.36 11.48
C ASP A 808 10.75 -30.95 12.07
N GLN A 809 10.50 -30.81 13.36
CA GLN A 809 10.61 -29.53 14.07
C GLN A 809 12.04 -28.96 14.07
N ASP A 810 13.05 -29.79 13.94
CA ASP A 810 14.45 -29.34 13.93
C ASP A 810 14.78 -28.68 12.59
N GLU A 811 14.39 -29.30 11.47
CA GLU A 811 14.53 -28.69 10.14
C GLU A 811 13.61 -27.48 9.96
N TRP A 812 12.36 -27.53 10.44
CA TRP A 812 11.46 -26.38 10.42
C TRP A 812 12.07 -25.17 11.13
N THR A 813 12.61 -25.38 12.34
CA THR A 813 13.24 -24.32 13.12
C THR A 813 14.51 -23.81 12.45
N ARG A 814 15.33 -24.70 11.87
CA ARG A 814 16.51 -24.32 11.10
C ARG A 814 16.13 -23.36 9.97
N ARG A 815 15.12 -23.68 9.15
CA ARG A 815 14.67 -22.80 8.07
C ARG A 815 14.07 -21.48 8.58
N SER A 816 13.33 -21.52 9.68
CA SER A 816 12.81 -20.33 10.36
C SER A 816 13.93 -19.34 10.72
N ILE A 817 15.05 -19.85 11.28
CA ILE A 817 16.23 -19.04 11.59
C ILE A 817 16.87 -18.46 10.32
N LEU A 818 17.00 -19.27 9.26
CA LEU A 818 17.58 -18.83 7.98
C LEU A 818 16.76 -17.73 7.30
N TYR A 819 15.43 -17.73 7.47
CA TYR A 819 14.57 -16.65 6.99
C TYR A 819 14.89 -15.32 7.65
N THR A 820 14.98 -15.30 8.99
CA THR A 820 15.39 -14.08 9.70
C THR A 820 16.83 -13.69 9.32
N ALA A 821 17.73 -14.67 9.20
CA ALA A 821 19.13 -14.41 8.86
C ALA A 821 19.32 -13.82 7.46
N GLY A 822 18.49 -14.22 6.49
CA GLY A 822 18.47 -13.66 5.13
C GLY A 822 17.63 -12.38 5.00
N SER A 823 16.92 -11.95 6.04
CA SER A 823 15.97 -10.84 5.92
C SER A 823 16.61 -9.45 5.87
N GLY A 824 17.92 -9.34 6.12
CA GLY A 824 18.63 -8.08 6.22
C GLY A 824 18.52 -7.19 4.97
N PHE A 825 18.46 -7.80 3.78
CA PHE A 825 18.27 -7.12 2.50
C PHE A 825 16.94 -6.34 2.45
N PHE A 826 15.89 -6.79 3.13
CA PHE A 826 14.54 -6.19 3.06
C PHE A 826 14.31 -5.03 4.03
N SER A 827 15.38 -4.45 4.60
CA SER A 827 15.27 -3.22 5.38
C SER A 827 14.87 -2.03 4.50
N SER A 828 13.92 -1.22 4.95
CA SER A 828 13.59 0.05 4.29
C SER A 828 14.74 1.05 4.36
N ASP A 829 15.71 0.90 5.26
CA ASP A 829 16.87 1.79 5.31
C ASP A 829 17.73 1.64 4.05
N ARG A 830 17.97 0.40 3.63
CA ARG A 830 18.68 0.10 2.38
C ARG A 830 17.92 0.66 1.18
N THR A 831 16.60 0.50 1.14
CA THR A 831 15.77 1.10 0.09
C THR A 831 15.92 2.62 0.06
N ILE A 832 15.79 3.29 1.21
CA ILE A 832 15.84 4.75 1.31
C ILE A 832 17.24 5.29 0.98
N ASP A 833 18.30 4.61 1.40
CA ASP A 833 19.68 4.96 1.03
C ASP A 833 19.90 4.89 -0.50
N GLN A 834 19.34 3.88 -1.18
CA GLN A 834 19.37 3.79 -2.65
C GLN A 834 18.59 4.93 -3.31
N TYR A 835 17.39 5.25 -2.82
CA TYR A 835 16.63 6.40 -3.32
C TYR A 835 17.40 7.72 -3.13
N ALA A 836 17.98 7.92 -1.95
CA ALA A 836 18.75 9.11 -1.60
C ALA A 836 19.94 9.34 -2.54
N LYS A 837 20.67 8.26 -2.86
CA LYS A 837 21.88 8.32 -3.70
C LYS A 837 21.62 8.34 -5.20
N GLU A 838 20.63 7.59 -5.69
CA GLU A 838 20.47 7.30 -7.13
C GLU A 838 19.32 8.08 -7.78
N ILE A 839 18.43 8.70 -6.98
CA ILE A 839 17.28 9.45 -7.48
C ILE A 839 17.25 10.86 -6.88
N TRP A 840 17.34 10.98 -5.55
CA TRP A 840 17.09 12.26 -4.89
C TRP A 840 18.30 13.18 -4.85
N ASP A 841 19.50 12.61 -4.86
CA ASP A 841 20.77 13.32 -4.66
C ASP A 841 20.77 14.06 -3.31
N VAL A 842 20.28 13.38 -2.26
CA VAL A 842 20.14 13.92 -0.91
C VAL A 842 21.08 13.19 0.03
N VAL A 843 21.79 13.94 0.87
CA VAL A 843 22.73 13.41 1.86
C VAL A 843 22.20 13.59 3.28
N PRO A 844 22.61 12.73 4.23
CA PRO A 844 22.25 12.91 5.63
C PRO A 844 22.66 14.29 6.17
N CYS A 845 21.76 14.91 6.94
CA CYS A 845 21.93 16.20 7.59
C CYS A 845 21.61 16.05 9.09
N LYS A 846 22.53 15.39 9.80
CA LYS A 846 22.38 15.08 11.23
C LYS A 846 22.72 16.30 12.09
N GLN A 847 21.88 16.56 13.09
CA GLN A 847 22.19 17.55 14.12
C GLN A 847 23.40 17.07 14.99
N PRO A 848 24.41 17.93 15.24
CA PRO A 848 25.59 17.59 16.04
C PRO A 848 25.31 17.19 17.49
#